data_AF-E9AI27-F1
#
_entry.id   AF-E9AI27-F1
#
_cell.length_a   1.000
_cell.length_b   1.000
_cell.length_c   1.000
_cell.angle_alpha   90.00
_cell.angle_beta   90.00
_cell.angle_gamma   90.00
#
_symmetry.space_group_name_H-M   'P 1'
#
loop_
_entity.id
_entity.type
_entity.pdbx_description
1 polymer ?
#
loop_
_entity_poly.entity_id
_entity_poly.type
_entity_poly.pdbx_seq_one_letter_code
_entity_poly.pdbx_strand_id
1 'polypeptide(L)'
;MRRPTSLCALVRAASVALALALLVPAASGAVGAAAAAMTVTTTPLLPLLDVPFHADVTGIGRGHRLFLSRRSDCSGASGVTSVCTLGSVVEGGSFVNGTCVFTVTSEALGVDLTSPRPTVPAVHWCSSAHPGASVGTLLLNVMITSPLYFYRMEDNELTFSDATPLGSVIGWSATPECGSPLPNHEDKTLISDRVVSLKYRGAVVYVCAAVPTVSGTMTAMALRTTLTGAHRYTISPTSGVRHRTIIIASTQPLSQYYLSRSALCIDADPPFQDKVGSLNPFIIIANAGTYYFCAATTPGKSAVYVPSSNSFTVEEYDVQPHTMYATLETPLTYGLDATGREEQLELALSTTADCMGGSLAIPWGTSMSWAVPKGGAYYACVRDRGEASTAGCVGAIAVTDAPALTFSPSPAVLGLPVSATVSHALGQEAVFSVRLSESGSCDSAGVTGETPRGSATATVRVPLRMPESVTYCVSNPLGDGGGGVGTPAGGAVYYALGTLRTRAYRVGHGALRTSTRMTIVLDSEVSLASGTSVALVLSHDASGACPDAMAAAAAVGEGSGMMTFAVSGASAALTPVVFASSGVWLVCVWDGVKSDAGYTAAAELQVYSNVAAVSTDMVLTGVSTEVTVSRLPPDARVTVTSSSTCSSPMKSIDTGTANGSGVAVLNVQSASTGLLLVCVGYPTAREWSSTDTGVEYAPAGTVRSAEARVYPSIAYVGETTTLSFAGIGGMSLAGHTAVLLPGAASCGGLNSRVPRLRLSGPDATSAVSYGTVGGGALAQGVVYRVCVGKSVGDGYSDAGVVASMEVPAVSTDPPVPVRGLPVRLHLPPRFTSTAAVTFYVVVGGGATCSGDLSGVDVYGSGSVDRVSGAAAAFVAPARASGVDAVRVCVGSNASLVSDSLGYALGATLRLEQFHTSMVYLQRGVPNLLSGAPMASTGSLHVVACDGAECGADGADGVCRAMMAQGATSSATSVLDVPLGPCLLCQRVTWGTVTSVVGSNTTVEVVEPFGMTLSVDPSDIRAYVPFGVTMSGGPGGASAGRADYRLTVQPASVPCAESAAESQSFVVGGGTTELTITDIAPVHRIHFCVRPSPVDAFEVLTGTLRYYLASCRGARRPCHDSNLRRSD
;
A
#
# COMPACT_ATOMS: atom_id res chain seq x y z
N MET A 1 8.12 -32.46 19.50
CA MET A 1 7.46 -33.61 20.17
C MET A 1 7.47 -34.81 19.24
N ARG A 2 7.37 -36.00 19.83
CA ARG A 2 7.74 -37.32 19.29
C ARG A 2 6.86 -37.84 18.13
N ARG A 3 7.43 -38.83 17.44
CA ARG A 3 7.05 -39.69 16.30
C ARG A 3 5.61 -40.26 16.21
N PRO A 4 5.23 -40.84 15.04
CA PRO A 4 3.86 -41.08 14.50
C PRO A 4 3.30 -42.49 14.78
N THR A 5 2.05 -42.78 14.37
CA THR A 5 1.53 -44.15 14.13
C THR A 5 0.25 -44.19 13.26
N SER A 6 0.34 -44.97 12.17
CA SER A 6 -0.63 -45.89 11.52
C SER A 6 -2.14 -45.83 11.84
N LEU A 7 -3.01 -45.91 10.81
CA LEU A 7 -3.80 -47.12 10.50
C LEU A 7 -4.69 -46.98 9.23
N CYS A 8 -4.49 -47.91 8.30
CA CYS A 8 -5.28 -48.17 7.10
C CYS A 8 -6.63 -48.84 7.40
N ALA A 9 -7.52 -48.68 6.43
CA ALA A 9 -8.92 -49.11 6.38
C ALA A 9 -9.16 -50.62 6.55
N LEU A 10 -10.21 -50.92 7.32
CA LEU A 10 -10.90 -52.21 7.43
C LEU A 10 -12.15 -52.17 6.52
N VAL A 11 -12.11 -52.86 5.39
CA VAL A 11 -13.29 -53.11 4.54
C VAL A 11 -13.77 -54.55 4.76
N ARG A 12 -15.04 -54.66 5.16
CA ARG A 12 -15.78 -55.90 5.42
C ARG A 12 -15.92 -56.74 4.16
N ALA A 13 -15.46 -58.00 4.23
CA ALA A 13 -15.85 -59.08 3.35
C ALA A 13 -17.08 -59.79 3.92
N ALA A 14 -18.22 -59.75 3.22
CA ALA A 14 -19.35 -60.66 3.45
C ALA A 14 -20.38 -60.54 2.31
N SER A 15 -20.18 -61.23 1.18
CA SER A 15 -21.25 -61.51 0.20
C SER A 15 -20.78 -62.32 -1.02
N VAL A 16 -20.44 -63.61 -0.86
CA VAL A 16 -20.59 -64.63 -1.92
C VAL A 16 -20.90 -65.98 -1.26
N ALA A 17 -22.15 -66.17 -0.85
CA ALA A 17 -22.71 -67.47 -0.49
C ALA A 17 -24.24 -67.45 -0.71
N LEU A 18 -24.66 -66.89 -1.86
CA LEU A 18 -26.07 -66.73 -2.21
C LEU A 18 -26.29 -67.03 -3.70
N ALA A 19 -26.09 -68.27 -4.11
CA ALA A 19 -26.61 -68.78 -5.38
C ALA A 19 -26.51 -70.32 -5.44
N LEU A 20 -27.19 -71.04 -4.54
CA LEU A 20 -27.72 -72.39 -4.84
C LEU A 20 -28.66 -72.88 -3.72
N ALA A 21 -29.72 -72.11 -3.42
CA ALA A 21 -30.76 -72.55 -2.49
C ALA A 21 -32.10 -71.83 -2.71
N LEU A 22 -32.60 -71.80 -3.95
CA LEU A 22 -33.99 -71.38 -4.24
C LEU A 22 -34.50 -72.10 -5.50
N LEU A 23 -34.91 -73.35 -5.35
CA LEU A 23 -35.94 -73.98 -6.20
C LEU A 23 -36.74 -74.96 -5.32
N VAL A 24 -37.88 -74.48 -4.86
CA VAL A 24 -38.95 -75.26 -4.21
C VAL A 24 -39.64 -76.12 -5.29
N PRO A 25 -40.11 -77.32 -4.95
CA PRO A 25 -41.55 -77.56 -5.11
C PRO A 25 -42.19 -78.06 -3.82
N ALA A 26 -43.37 -77.53 -3.56
CA ALA A 26 -44.24 -77.88 -2.44
C ALA A 26 -44.98 -79.19 -2.71
N ALA A 27 -45.12 -80.05 -1.70
CA ALA A 27 -46.41 -80.54 -1.21
C ALA A 27 -46.28 -81.52 -0.02
N SER A 28 -47.07 -81.21 1.03
CA SER A 28 -47.68 -82.08 2.05
C SER A 28 -46.82 -82.89 3.05
N GLY A 29 -46.70 -82.33 4.27
CA GLY A 29 -47.36 -82.85 5.48
C GLY A 29 -46.75 -84.05 6.21
N ALA A 30 -46.09 -83.79 7.35
CA ALA A 30 -46.39 -84.37 8.68
C ALA A 30 -45.36 -83.93 9.73
N VAL A 31 -45.86 -83.76 10.96
CA VAL A 31 -45.21 -83.27 12.18
C VAL A 31 -44.18 -84.27 12.71
N GLY A 32 -43.05 -83.80 13.27
CA GLY A 32 -42.23 -84.62 14.18
C GLY A 32 -40.83 -84.09 14.48
N ALA A 33 -40.69 -83.48 15.66
CA ALA A 33 -39.48 -83.34 16.51
C ALA A 33 -38.17 -82.79 15.91
N ALA A 34 -37.71 -81.66 16.46
CA ALA A 34 -36.34 -81.17 16.36
C ALA A 34 -35.35 -82.24 16.87
N ALA A 35 -34.69 -82.95 15.95
CA ALA A 35 -33.49 -83.72 16.25
C ALA A 35 -32.32 -82.73 16.35
N ALA A 36 -31.60 -82.75 17.48
CA ALA A 36 -30.39 -81.95 17.65
C ALA A 36 -29.40 -82.25 16.51
N ALA A 37 -28.94 -81.20 15.81
CA ALA A 37 -28.00 -81.35 14.71
C ALA A 37 -26.69 -81.95 15.21
N MET A 38 -26.40 -83.18 14.77
CA MET A 38 -25.12 -83.86 15.01
C MET A 38 -24.01 -83.13 14.26
N THR A 39 -22.89 -82.83 14.92
CA THR A 39 -21.68 -82.31 14.26
C THR A 39 -20.48 -83.20 14.58
N VAL A 40 -19.59 -83.35 13.60
CA VAL A 40 -18.35 -84.12 13.73
C VAL A 40 -17.19 -83.18 13.43
N THR A 41 -16.30 -83.00 14.39
CA THR A 41 -15.06 -82.23 14.23
C THR A 41 -13.86 -83.17 14.23
N THR A 42 -12.88 -82.93 13.36
CA THR A 42 -11.69 -83.78 13.27
C THR A 42 -10.48 -83.13 13.93
N THR A 43 -9.67 -83.95 14.61
CA THR A 43 -8.36 -83.57 15.13
C THR A 43 -7.30 -84.49 14.50
N PRO A 44 -6.32 -83.97 13.74
CA PRO A 44 -6.18 -82.58 13.32
C PRO A 44 -7.31 -82.11 12.38
N LEU A 45 -7.48 -80.80 12.24
CA LEU A 45 -8.51 -80.17 11.39
C LEU A 45 -8.40 -80.56 9.92
N LEU A 46 -7.19 -80.86 9.44
CA LEU A 46 -6.90 -81.35 8.10
C LEU A 46 -6.41 -82.81 8.20
N PRO A 47 -7.32 -83.79 8.29
CA PRO A 47 -6.92 -85.19 8.41
C PRO A 47 -6.29 -85.68 7.09
N LEU A 48 -5.20 -86.44 7.21
CA LEU A 48 -4.49 -87.04 6.10
C LEU A 48 -4.97 -88.46 5.79
N LEU A 49 -4.90 -88.86 4.52
CA LEU A 49 -5.03 -90.27 4.13
C LEU A 49 -3.93 -91.13 4.74
N ASP A 50 -4.28 -92.39 5.04
CA ASP A 50 -3.39 -93.40 5.64
C ASP A 50 -2.79 -92.97 7.00
N VAL A 51 -3.44 -92.04 7.71
CA VAL A 51 -3.06 -91.60 9.07
C VAL A 51 -4.30 -91.63 9.98
N PRO A 52 -4.21 -92.22 11.19
CA PRO A 52 -5.30 -92.18 12.16
C PRO A 52 -5.60 -90.75 12.62
N PHE A 53 -6.88 -90.39 12.67
CA PHE A 53 -7.34 -89.10 13.19
C PHE A 53 -8.53 -89.27 14.15
N HIS A 54 -8.72 -88.31 15.04
CA HIS A 54 -9.85 -88.28 15.95
C HIS A 54 -11.04 -87.59 15.29
N ALA A 55 -12.23 -88.13 15.50
CA ALA A 55 -13.51 -87.55 15.15
C ALA A 55 -14.32 -87.38 16.44
N ASP A 56 -14.42 -86.13 16.89
CA ASP A 56 -15.16 -85.72 18.07
C ASP A 56 -16.60 -85.41 17.67
N VAL A 57 -17.54 -86.09 18.31
CA VAL A 57 -18.96 -86.01 17.96
C VAL A 57 -19.74 -85.25 19.01
N THR A 58 -20.48 -84.23 18.61
CA THR A 58 -21.38 -83.48 19.50
C THR A 58 -22.83 -83.56 19.03
N GLY A 59 -23.79 -83.49 19.97
CA GLY A 59 -25.22 -83.48 19.67
C GLY A 59 -25.94 -84.85 19.66
N ILE A 60 -25.25 -85.98 19.91
CA ILE A 60 -25.85 -87.32 20.02
C ILE A 60 -25.33 -88.13 21.23
N GLY A 61 -26.17 -89.03 21.77
CA GLY A 61 -25.90 -89.79 23.01
C GLY A 61 -25.03 -91.06 22.84
N ARG A 62 -24.64 -91.69 23.96
CA ARG A 62 -23.89 -92.97 23.98
C ARG A 62 -24.68 -94.08 23.29
N GLY A 63 -24.00 -94.96 22.53
CA GLY A 63 -24.56 -96.15 21.87
C GLY A 63 -24.83 -96.00 20.37
N HIS A 64 -24.74 -94.79 19.79
CA HIS A 64 -24.84 -94.60 18.35
C HIS A 64 -23.56 -94.99 17.61
N ARG A 65 -23.72 -95.49 16.38
CA ARG A 65 -22.64 -95.91 15.49
C ARG A 65 -22.24 -94.75 14.56
N LEU A 66 -20.94 -94.58 14.30
CA LEU A 66 -20.36 -93.62 13.36
C LEU A 66 -19.36 -94.34 12.44
N PHE A 67 -19.42 -94.06 11.14
CA PHE A 67 -18.46 -94.52 10.14
C PHE A 67 -18.41 -93.52 8.96
N LEU A 68 -17.41 -93.66 8.09
CA LEU A 68 -17.30 -92.87 6.85
C LEU A 68 -17.74 -93.72 5.66
N SER A 69 -18.43 -93.11 4.70
CA SER A 69 -18.84 -93.72 3.44
C SER A 69 -18.40 -92.91 2.23
N ARG A 70 -18.17 -93.57 1.09
CA ARG A 70 -17.96 -92.89 -0.21
C ARG A 70 -19.23 -92.22 -0.77
N ARG A 71 -20.40 -92.56 -0.23
CA ARG A 71 -21.70 -92.06 -0.69
C ARG A 71 -22.43 -91.35 0.43
N SER A 72 -23.10 -90.26 0.09
CA SER A 72 -23.93 -89.49 1.03
C SER A 72 -25.20 -90.24 1.46
N ASP A 73 -25.55 -91.35 0.81
CA ASP A 73 -26.67 -92.23 1.16
C ASP A 73 -26.39 -93.15 2.36
N CYS A 74 -25.15 -93.18 2.84
CA CYS A 74 -24.71 -93.96 4.00
C CYS A 74 -25.01 -95.47 3.91
N SER A 75 -25.03 -96.03 2.70
CA SER A 75 -25.17 -97.47 2.49
C SER A 75 -24.03 -98.26 3.14
N GLY A 76 -24.34 -99.31 3.91
CA GLY A 76 -23.33 -100.09 4.63
C GLY A 76 -22.25 -100.74 3.73
N ALA A 77 -22.56 -100.99 2.46
CA ALA A 77 -21.62 -101.53 1.47
C ALA A 77 -20.61 -100.49 0.93
N SER A 78 -20.84 -99.20 1.18
CA SER A 78 -19.96 -98.10 0.74
C SER A 78 -19.13 -97.51 1.89
N GLY A 79 -19.15 -98.15 3.06
CA GLY A 79 -18.31 -97.79 4.21
C GLY A 79 -16.82 -97.95 3.93
N VAL A 80 -16.03 -96.93 4.26
CA VAL A 80 -14.56 -96.90 4.07
C VAL A 80 -13.78 -97.00 5.38
N THR A 81 -14.48 -97.01 6.52
CA THR A 81 -13.89 -97.24 7.84
C THR A 81 -14.66 -98.29 8.62
N SER A 82 -14.02 -98.85 9.66
CA SER A 82 -14.70 -99.64 10.67
C SER A 82 -15.74 -98.80 11.42
N VAL A 83 -16.81 -99.44 11.88
CA VAL A 83 -17.90 -98.76 12.58
C VAL A 83 -17.51 -98.51 14.04
N CYS A 84 -17.41 -97.25 14.44
CA CYS A 84 -17.18 -96.83 15.82
C CYS A 84 -18.51 -96.70 16.57
N THR A 85 -18.62 -97.20 17.79
CA THR A 85 -19.80 -97.01 18.64
C THR A 85 -19.48 -96.07 19.80
N LEU A 86 -20.20 -94.95 19.91
CA LEU A 86 -19.90 -93.88 20.87
C LEU A 86 -20.10 -94.35 22.32
N GLY A 87 -19.06 -94.23 23.15
CA GLY A 87 -19.12 -94.48 24.60
C GLY A 87 -18.97 -95.93 25.06
N SER A 88 -18.68 -96.88 24.14
CA SER A 88 -18.24 -98.23 24.52
C SER A 88 -16.71 -98.32 24.48
N VAL A 89 -16.07 -98.63 25.61
CA VAL A 89 -14.63 -98.97 25.64
C VAL A 89 -14.49 -100.37 25.04
N VAL A 90 -14.17 -100.43 23.74
CA VAL A 90 -13.72 -101.66 23.08
C VAL A 90 -12.20 -101.54 22.98
N GLU A 91 -11.47 -102.62 23.29
CA GLU A 91 -10.02 -102.71 23.07
C GLU A 91 -9.68 -102.21 21.66
N GLY A 92 -8.97 -101.08 21.61
CA GLY A 92 -8.42 -100.52 20.39
C GLY A 92 -9.19 -99.42 19.65
N GLY A 93 -10.06 -98.59 20.27
CA GLY A 93 -10.63 -97.49 19.47
C GLY A 93 -11.60 -96.44 20.02
N SER A 94 -11.63 -96.11 21.32
CA SER A 94 -12.34 -94.89 21.77
C SER A 94 -11.64 -94.24 22.97
N PHE A 95 -11.08 -93.06 22.73
CA PHE A 95 -10.45 -92.20 23.72
C PHE A 95 -11.53 -91.28 24.33
N VAL A 96 -12.02 -91.62 25.52
CA VAL A 96 -12.95 -90.78 26.31
C VAL A 96 -14.35 -90.58 25.68
N ASN A 97 -15.32 -90.20 26.51
CA ASN A 97 -16.73 -89.99 26.15
C ASN A 97 -16.91 -89.08 24.91
N GLY A 98 -17.19 -89.67 23.74
CA GLY A 98 -17.62 -88.93 22.54
C GLY A 98 -16.65 -88.86 21.36
N THR A 99 -15.46 -89.48 21.44
CA THR A 99 -14.44 -89.46 20.37
C THR A 99 -14.24 -90.83 19.73
N CYS A 100 -14.20 -90.86 18.39
CA CYS A 100 -13.89 -92.03 17.56
C CYS A 100 -12.54 -91.86 16.87
N VAL A 101 -11.77 -92.94 16.71
CA VAL A 101 -10.53 -92.94 15.92
C VAL A 101 -10.80 -93.61 14.58
N PHE A 102 -10.51 -92.90 13.49
CA PHE A 102 -10.65 -93.43 12.13
C PHE A 102 -9.32 -93.37 11.38
N THR A 103 -9.08 -94.38 10.56
CA THR A 103 -8.02 -94.40 9.57
C THR A 103 -8.66 -94.69 8.22
N VAL A 104 -8.60 -93.74 7.29
CA VAL A 104 -9.08 -93.93 5.92
C VAL A 104 -7.87 -94.15 5.03
N THR A 105 -7.78 -95.30 4.38
CA THR A 105 -6.64 -95.62 3.53
C THR A 105 -6.81 -95.09 2.10
N SER A 106 -5.69 -94.77 1.45
CA SER A 106 -5.68 -94.37 0.03
C SER A 106 -6.28 -95.46 -0.88
N GLU A 107 -5.98 -96.74 -0.60
CA GLU A 107 -6.59 -97.89 -1.27
C GLU A 107 -8.12 -97.93 -1.09
N ALA A 108 -8.61 -97.63 0.13
CA ALA A 108 -10.04 -97.56 0.43
C ALA A 108 -10.77 -96.40 -0.25
N LEU A 109 -10.06 -95.51 -0.96
CA LEU A 109 -10.65 -94.47 -1.81
C LEU A 109 -10.20 -94.55 -3.28
N GLY A 110 -9.35 -95.50 -3.63
CA GLY A 110 -8.78 -95.60 -4.99
C GLY A 110 -7.87 -94.41 -5.34
N VAL A 111 -7.21 -93.80 -4.35
CA VAL A 111 -6.31 -92.67 -4.55
C VAL A 111 -4.92 -93.16 -4.93
N ASP A 112 -4.45 -92.78 -6.10
CA ASP A 112 -3.10 -93.10 -6.57
C ASP A 112 -2.07 -92.07 -6.08
N LEU A 113 -1.32 -92.43 -5.04
CA LEU A 113 -0.26 -91.59 -4.46
C LEU A 113 1.05 -91.61 -5.28
N THR A 114 1.14 -92.43 -6.32
CA THR A 114 2.26 -92.38 -7.28
C THR A 114 2.12 -91.23 -8.28
N SER A 115 0.92 -90.63 -8.36
CA SER A 115 0.67 -89.42 -9.12
C SER A 115 1.11 -88.18 -8.32
N PRO A 116 1.83 -87.20 -8.93
CA PRO A 116 2.20 -85.95 -8.27
C PRO A 116 1.00 -85.02 -7.98
N ARG A 117 -0.18 -85.29 -8.55
CA ARG A 117 -1.45 -84.61 -8.25
C ARG A 117 -2.54 -85.64 -7.96
N PRO A 118 -2.52 -86.30 -6.79
CA PRO A 118 -3.53 -87.29 -6.45
C PRO A 118 -4.88 -86.59 -6.26
N THR A 119 -5.94 -87.17 -6.86
CA THR A 119 -7.31 -86.67 -6.67
C THR A 119 -7.94 -87.44 -5.52
N VAL A 120 -8.28 -86.75 -4.43
CA VAL A 120 -8.92 -87.36 -3.26
C VAL A 120 -10.45 -87.19 -3.36
N PRO A 121 -11.23 -88.28 -3.48
CA PRO A 121 -12.68 -88.20 -3.44
C PRO A 121 -13.18 -87.73 -2.06
N ALA A 122 -14.27 -86.96 -2.04
CA ALA A 122 -14.94 -86.62 -0.79
C ALA A 122 -15.54 -87.87 -0.13
N VAL A 123 -15.48 -87.93 1.20
CA VAL A 123 -16.15 -88.96 2.00
C VAL A 123 -17.20 -88.33 2.90
N HIS A 124 -18.17 -89.11 3.35
CA HIS A 124 -19.32 -88.62 4.08
C HIS A 124 -19.46 -89.30 5.43
N TRP A 125 -19.69 -88.51 6.48
CA TRP A 125 -19.97 -88.98 7.82
C TRP A 125 -21.35 -89.63 7.88
N CYS A 126 -21.42 -90.86 8.39
CA CYS A 126 -22.63 -91.65 8.47
C CYS A 126 -22.86 -92.15 9.90
N SER A 127 -24.07 -91.90 10.43
CA SER A 127 -24.40 -92.29 11.79
C SER A 127 -25.69 -93.07 11.88
N SER A 128 -25.78 -94.03 12.82
CA SER A 128 -27.04 -94.71 13.12
C SER A 128 -28.10 -93.81 13.75
N ALA A 129 -27.74 -92.60 14.19
CA ALA A 129 -28.69 -91.57 14.60
C ALA A 129 -29.44 -90.93 13.41
N HIS A 130 -28.86 -90.99 12.20
CA HIS A 130 -29.42 -90.44 10.97
C HIS A 130 -29.37 -91.50 9.85
N PRO A 131 -30.18 -92.56 9.93
CA PRO A 131 -30.12 -93.66 8.98
C PRO A 131 -30.48 -93.20 7.56
N GLY A 132 -29.65 -93.55 6.58
CA GLY A 132 -29.89 -93.30 5.14
C GLY A 132 -29.46 -91.92 4.62
N ALA A 133 -28.84 -91.07 5.45
CA ALA A 133 -28.32 -89.77 5.02
C ALA A 133 -27.03 -89.40 5.77
N SER A 134 -26.11 -88.74 5.07
CA SER A 134 -24.87 -88.27 5.69
C SER A 134 -25.10 -87.06 6.59
N VAL A 135 -24.34 -87.03 7.69
CA VAL A 135 -24.35 -85.92 8.67
C VAL A 135 -23.32 -84.84 8.34
N GLY A 136 -22.45 -85.09 7.37
CA GLY A 136 -21.46 -84.12 6.90
C GLY A 136 -20.53 -84.73 5.85
N THR A 137 -19.77 -83.88 5.17
CA THR A 137 -18.73 -84.28 4.22
C THR A 137 -17.37 -83.99 4.82
N LEU A 138 -16.45 -84.95 4.73
CA LEU A 138 -15.05 -84.79 5.10
C LEU A 138 -14.20 -84.84 3.83
N LEU A 139 -13.37 -83.81 3.66
CA LEU A 139 -12.31 -83.80 2.66
C LEU A 139 -11.02 -84.25 3.34
N LEU A 140 -10.51 -85.40 2.91
CA LEU A 140 -9.22 -85.92 3.35
C LEU A 140 -8.12 -85.27 2.52
N ASN A 141 -7.00 -84.98 3.18
CA ASN A 141 -5.85 -84.37 2.54
C ASN A 141 -4.80 -85.43 2.25
N VAL A 142 -3.93 -85.12 1.30
CA VAL A 142 -2.68 -85.86 1.06
C VAL A 142 -1.51 -84.95 1.38
N MET A 143 -0.36 -85.55 1.65
CA MET A 143 0.88 -84.79 1.73
C MET A 143 1.17 -84.20 0.34
N ILE A 144 1.34 -82.89 0.24
CA ILE A 144 1.68 -82.22 -1.01
C ILE A 144 2.83 -81.24 -0.73
N THR A 145 3.72 -81.06 -1.71
CA THR A 145 4.76 -80.02 -1.67
C THR A 145 4.49 -78.93 -2.71
N SER A 146 5.01 -77.74 -2.44
CA SER A 146 5.15 -76.65 -3.41
C SER A 146 6.64 -76.33 -3.60
N PRO A 147 7.18 -76.39 -4.84
CA PRO A 147 6.54 -76.94 -6.04
C PRO A 147 6.35 -78.47 -5.98
N LEU A 148 5.56 -79.00 -6.93
CA LEU A 148 5.34 -80.45 -7.16
C LEU A 148 6.44 -81.11 -8.03
N TYR A 149 7.45 -80.32 -8.40
CA TYR A 149 8.58 -80.75 -9.22
C TYR A 149 9.88 -80.38 -8.52
N PHE A 150 10.99 -80.93 -9.03
CA PHE A 150 12.34 -80.50 -8.67
C PHE A 150 13.20 -80.42 -9.93
N TYR A 151 14.14 -79.48 -9.96
CA TYR A 151 15.15 -79.41 -11.01
C TYR A 151 16.21 -80.48 -10.77
N ARG A 152 16.41 -81.35 -11.77
CA ARG A 152 17.36 -82.46 -11.66
C ARG A 152 18.80 -81.94 -11.46
N MET A 153 19.56 -82.59 -10.58
CA MET A 153 20.96 -82.25 -10.23
C MET A 153 21.15 -80.90 -9.51
N GLU A 154 20.07 -80.20 -9.19
CA GLU A 154 20.12 -78.92 -8.46
C GLU A 154 19.58 -79.06 -7.05
N ASP A 155 19.91 -78.09 -6.20
CA ASP A 155 19.35 -77.98 -4.86
C ASP A 155 17.95 -77.34 -4.96
N ASN A 156 16.94 -78.08 -4.50
CA ASN A 156 15.53 -77.67 -4.57
C ASN A 156 14.96 -77.53 -3.17
N GLU A 157 14.23 -76.47 -2.91
CA GLU A 157 13.48 -76.30 -1.66
C GLU A 157 12.02 -76.69 -1.87
N LEU A 158 11.55 -77.64 -1.07
CA LEU A 158 10.19 -78.18 -1.15
C LEU A 158 9.45 -77.81 0.13
N THR A 159 8.38 -77.02 -0.02
CA THR A 159 7.56 -76.62 1.13
C THR A 159 6.37 -77.56 1.25
N PHE A 160 6.23 -78.25 2.38
CA PHE A 160 5.13 -79.17 2.63
C PHE A 160 3.86 -78.42 3.06
N SER A 161 2.71 -78.87 2.58
CA SER A 161 1.40 -78.29 2.89
C SER A 161 1.08 -78.28 4.39
N ASP A 162 0.22 -77.36 4.83
CA ASP A 162 -0.22 -77.25 6.23
C ASP A 162 -0.93 -78.51 6.77
N ALA A 163 -1.51 -79.31 5.88
CA ALA A 163 -2.12 -80.60 6.23
C ALA A 163 -1.09 -81.62 6.75
N THR A 164 0.20 -81.47 6.44
CA THR A 164 1.25 -82.34 6.96
C THR A 164 1.56 -81.99 8.41
N PRO A 165 1.43 -82.90 9.39
CA PRO A 165 1.75 -82.59 10.79
C PRO A 165 3.23 -82.23 11.00
N LEU A 166 3.50 -81.21 11.82
CA LEU A 166 4.86 -80.90 12.28
C LEU A 166 5.41 -82.07 13.10
N GLY A 167 6.70 -82.35 12.94
CA GLY A 167 7.36 -83.53 13.50
C GLY A 167 7.33 -84.77 12.60
N SER A 168 6.66 -84.73 11.44
CA SER A 168 6.71 -85.83 10.44
C SER A 168 8.14 -86.08 9.96
N VAL A 169 8.54 -87.35 9.92
CA VAL A 169 9.84 -87.77 9.39
C VAL A 169 9.68 -88.12 7.91
N ILE A 170 10.26 -87.28 7.05
CA ILE A 170 10.22 -87.38 5.60
C ILE A 170 11.44 -88.16 5.12
N GLY A 171 11.20 -89.28 4.44
CA GLY A 171 12.20 -90.07 3.74
C GLY A 171 12.01 -90.01 2.23
N TRP A 172 13.09 -90.24 1.50
CA TRP A 172 13.10 -90.19 0.04
C TRP A 172 13.37 -91.57 -0.52
N SER A 173 12.55 -92.05 -1.46
CA SER A 173 12.70 -93.38 -2.04
C SER A 173 12.71 -93.37 -3.57
N ALA A 174 13.44 -94.33 -4.13
CA ALA A 174 13.42 -94.63 -5.56
C ALA A 174 12.23 -95.53 -5.96
N THR A 175 11.54 -96.16 -5.00
CA THR A 175 10.42 -97.07 -5.27
C THR A 175 9.20 -96.70 -4.42
N PRO A 176 7.97 -96.96 -4.91
CA PRO A 176 6.75 -96.55 -4.21
C PRO A 176 6.48 -97.36 -2.93
N GLU A 177 7.15 -98.49 -2.70
CA GLU A 177 7.00 -99.32 -1.50
C GLU A 177 7.75 -98.76 -0.27
N CYS A 178 8.52 -97.67 -0.44
CA CYS A 178 9.29 -97.01 0.62
C CYS A 178 10.33 -97.87 1.35
N GLY A 179 10.65 -99.06 0.83
CA GLY A 179 11.68 -99.95 1.39
C GLY A 179 13.11 -99.66 0.92
N SER A 180 13.27 -98.86 -0.15
CA SER A 180 14.57 -98.54 -0.75
C SER A 180 14.86 -97.03 -0.65
N PRO A 181 15.49 -96.54 0.42
CA PRO A 181 15.81 -95.13 0.56
C PRO A 181 16.81 -94.68 -0.50
N LEU A 182 16.73 -93.42 -0.91
CA LEU A 182 17.70 -92.83 -1.83
C LEU A 182 19.08 -92.79 -1.17
N PRO A 183 20.15 -93.27 -1.85
CA PRO A 183 21.49 -93.23 -1.29
C PRO A 183 21.91 -91.79 -1.01
N ASN A 184 22.58 -91.57 0.12
CA ASN A 184 23.05 -90.27 0.61
C ASN A 184 21.95 -89.22 0.88
N HIS A 185 20.70 -89.64 1.03
CA HIS A 185 19.61 -88.77 1.46
C HIS A 185 19.14 -89.22 2.85
N GLU A 186 19.43 -88.40 3.87
CA GLU A 186 18.95 -88.66 5.23
C GLU A 186 17.49 -88.26 5.38
N ASP A 187 16.77 -89.00 6.22
CA ASP A 187 15.41 -88.63 6.63
C ASP A 187 15.42 -87.27 7.35
N LYS A 188 14.45 -86.43 7.02
CA LYS A 188 14.34 -85.07 7.57
C LYS A 188 13.06 -84.94 8.39
N THR A 189 13.19 -84.42 9.61
CA THR A 189 12.02 -84.12 10.45
C THR A 189 11.46 -82.76 10.05
N LEU A 190 10.16 -82.69 9.75
CA LEU A 190 9.48 -81.47 9.35
C LEU A 190 9.34 -80.52 10.56
N ILE A 191 10.01 -79.38 10.48
CA ILE A 191 9.98 -78.33 11.51
C ILE A 191 9.06 -77.17 11.08
N SER A 192 9.00 -76.10 11.87
CA SER A 192 8.00 -75.02 11.72
C SER A 192 7.99 -74.29 10.38
N ASP A 193 9.11 -74.26 9.64
CA ASP A 193 9.18 -73.66 8.30
C ASP A 193 8.56 -74.55 7.21
N ARG A 194 8.37 -75.85 7.50
CA ARG A 194 7.86 -76.88 6.59
C ARG A 194 8.68 -77.05 5.30
N VAL A 195 9.94 -76.59 5.28
CA VAL A 195 10.80 -76.65 4.10
C VAL A 195 11.79 -77.81 4.22
N VAL A 196 11.95 -78.58 3.14
CA VAL A 196 12.97 -79.62 3.04
C VAL A 196 13.72 -79.49 1.71
N SER A 197 15.05 -79.52 1.78
CA SER A 197 15.90 -79.48 0.59
C SER A 197 16.06 -80.87 -0.04
N LEU A 198 15.99 -80.93 -1.37
CA LEU A 198 16.19 -82.14 -2.17
C LEU A 198 17.16 -81.87 -3.33
N LYS A 199 18.18 -82.73 -3.46
CA LYS A 199 19.11 -82.73 -4.60
C LYS A 199 19.18 -84.11 -5.22
N TYR A 200 18.45 -84.33 -6.30
CA TYR A 200 18.34 -85.65 -6.92
C TYR A 200 18.44 -85.60 -8.45
N ARG A 201 18.97 -86.69 -9.04
CA ARG A 201 19.16 -86.82 -10.50
C ARG A 201 18.00 -87.52 -11.20
N GLY A 202 17.25 -88.36 -10.49
CA GLY A 202 16.25 -89.22 -11.10
C GLY A 202 15.06 -88.46 -11.68
N ALA A 203 14.24 -89.16 -12.45
CA ALA A 203 13.07 -88.59 -13.10
C ALA A 203 11.87 -88.44 -12.17
N VAL A 204 11.79 -89.27 -11.14
CA VAL A 204 10.72 -89.30 -10.15
C VAL A 204 11.36 -89.59 -8.80
N VAL A 205 10.87 -88.95 -7.74
CA VAL A 205 11.17 -89.34 -6.36
C VAL A 205 9.87 -89.60 -5.62
N TYR A 206 9.84 -90.70 -4.88
CA TYR A 206 8.73 -91.05 -4.01
C TYR A 206 9.01 -90.49 -2.62
N VAL A 207 8.09 -89.68 -2.11
CA VAL A 207 8.17 -89.04 -0.81
C VAL A 207 7.44 -89.92 0.19
N CYS A 208 8.23 -90.58 1.01
CA CYS A 208 7.77 -91.46 2.07
C CYS A 208 7.74 -90.68 3.38
N ALA A 209 6.77 -90.90 4.25
CA ALA A 209 6.80 -90.27 5.57
C ALA A 209 6.19 -91.13 6.66
N ALA A 210 6.84 -91.08 7.83
CA ALA A 210 6.29 -91.47 9.11
C ALA A 210 5.68 -90.24 9.78
N VAL A 211 4.38 -90.29 10.06
CA VAL A 211 3.60 -89.13 10.52
C VAL A 211 3.20 -89.31 11.99
N PRO A 212 3.32 -88.28 12.84
CA PRO A 212 2.81 -88.32 14.21
C PRO A 212 1.30 -88.55 14.23
N THR A 213 0.86 -89.53 15.00
CA THR A 213 -0.55 -89.85 15.17
C THR A 213 -1.14 -89.15 16.38
N VAL A 214 -2.46 -89.04 16.40
CA VAL A 214 -3.27 -88.53 17.51
C VAL A 214 -3.08 -89.29 18.84
N SER A 215 -2.53 -90.51 18.82
CA SER A 215 -2.18 -91.30 20.00
C SER A 215 -0.76 -91.06 20.53
N GLY A 216 0.02 -90.15 19.92
CA GLY A 216 1.40 -89.85 20.32
C GLY A 216 2.46 -90.84 19.78
N THR A 217 2.06 -91.80 18.94
CA THR A 217 2.96 -92.73 18.23
C THR A 217 3.19 -92.28 16.78
N MET A 218 4.20 -92.82 16.10
CA MET A 218 4.43 -92.58 14.66
C MET A 218 3.75 -93.64 13.81
N THR A 219 3.21 -93.28 12.63
CA THR A 219 2.85 -94.27 11.61
C THR A 219 4.09 -94.98 11.08
N ALA A 220 3.90 -96.14 10.43
CA ALA A 220 4.96 -96.71 9.60
C ALA A 220 5.36 -95.75 8.47
N MET A 221 6.61 -95.86 8.01
CA MET A 221 7.11 -95.15 6.83
C MET A 221 6.36 -95.69 5.61
N ALA A 222 5.59 -94.83 4.95
CA ALA A 222 4.76 -95.20 3.79
C ALA A 222 4.75 -94.07 2.75
N LEU A 223 4.38 -94.41 1.51
CA LEU A 223 4.29 -93.43 0.42
C LEU A 223 3.22 -92.40 0.73
N ARG A 224 3.57 -91.13 0.64
CA ARG A 224 2.63 -90.02 0.89
C ARG A 224 2.42 -89.15 -0.33
N THR A 225 3.44 -88.96 -1.17
CA THR A 225 3.36 -88.20 -2.41
C THR A 225 4.52 -88.50 -3.34
N THR A 226 4.47 -87.95 -4.55
CA THR A 226 5.47 -88.17 -5.60
C THR A 226 5.87 -86.84 -6.23
N LEU A 227 7.16 -86.64 -6.50
CA LEU A 227 7.67 -85.45 -7.19
C LEU A 227 8.28 -85.79 -8.53
N THR A 228 8.07 -84.91 -9.50
CA THR A 228 8.58 -85.08 -10.86
C THR A 228 9.85 -84.27 -11.08
N GLY A 229 10.90 -84.91 -11.59
CA GLY A 229 12.16 -84.25 -11.94
C GLY A 229 12.09 -83.59 -13.31
N ALA A 230 12.38 -82.29 -13.39
CA ALA A 230 12.36 -81.47 -14.60
C ALA A 230 13.74 -80.88 -14.94
N HIS A 231 13.91 -80.44 -16.19
CA HIS A 231 15.07 -79.67 -16.66
C HIS A 231 14.72 -78.18 -16.73
N ARG A 232 15.69 -77.31 -16.48
CA ARG A 232 15.55 -75.89 -16.79
C ARG A 232 15.45 -75.70 -18.30
N TYR A 233 14.61 -74.76 -18.71
CA TYR A 233 14.53 -74.29 -20.09
C TYR A 233 14.40 -72.77 -20.12
N THR A 234 14.68 -72.20 -21.29
CA THR A 234 14.52 -70.78 -21.60
C THR A 234 13.73 -70.63 -22.89
N ILE A 235 13.18 -69.43 -23.10
CA ILE A 235 12.46 -69.04 -24.31
C ILE A 235 13.17 -67.89 -25.02
N SER A 236 12.97 -67.77 -26.33
CA SER A 236 13.37 -66.62 -27.14
C SER A 236 12.34 -66.39 -28.26
N PRO A 237 11.92 -65.15 -28.55
CA PRO A 237 12.28 -63.89 -27.87
C PRO A 237 11.72 -63.78 -26.44
N THR A 238 12.24 -62.84 -25.64
CA THR A 238 11.81 -62.58 -24.26
C THR A 238 10.77 -61.46 -24.14
N SER A 239 10.31 -60.94 -25.28
CA SER A 239 9.21 -59.97 -25.32
C SER A 239 8.34 -60.19 -26.56
N GLY A 240 7.13 -59.65 -26.51
CA GLY A 240 6.24 -59.58 -27.65
C GLY A 240 5.07 -58.65 -27.35
N VAL A 241 4.37 -58.23 -28.39
CA VAL A 241 3.30 -57.24 -28.30
C VAL A 241 1.95 -57.95 -28.30
N ARG A 242 1.03 -57.48 -27.45
CA ARG A 242 -0.34 -57.97 -27.37
C ARG A 242 -1.05 -57.90 -28.73
N HIS A 243 -1.89 -58.88 -29.01
CA HIS A 243 -2.63 -59.08 -30.25
C HIS A 243 -1.78 -59.28 -31.51
N ARG A 244 -0.45 -59.42 -31.37
CA ARG A 244 0.47 -59.75 -32.45
C ARG A 244 0.92 -61.20 -32.34
N THR A 245 1.20 -61.79 -33.50
CA THR A 245 1.74 -63.14 -33.61
C THR A 245 3.25 -63.10 -33.38
N ILE A 246 3.76 -63.98 -32.52
CA ILE A 246 5.19 -64.18 -32.29
C ILE A 246 5.56 -65.65 -32.54
N ILE A 247 6.82 -65.90 -32.86
CA ILE A 247 7.36 -67.25 -32.99
C ILE A 247 8.28 -67.50 -31.80
N ILE A 248 7.94 -68.45 -30.94
CA ILE A 248 8.72 -68.81 -29.75
C ILE A 248 9.63 -70.00 -30.04
N ALA A 249 10.92 -69.85 -29.73
CA ALA A 249 11.89 -70.94 -29.67
C ALA A 249 12.23 -71.27 -28.20
N SER A 250 12.44 -72.54 -27.88
CA SER A 250 12.86 -72.97 -26.54
C SER A 250 14.05 -73.93 -26.59
N THR A 251 14.87 -73.91 -25.53
CA THR A 251 16.02 -74.82 -25.35
C THR A 251 15.60 -76.26 -25.02
N GLN A 252 14.32 -76.50 -24.70
CA GLN A 252 13.73 -77.82 -24.53
C GLN A 252 12.44 -77.92 -25.36
N PRO A 253 12.09 -79.10 -25.88
CA PRO A 253 10.84 -79.28 -26.61
C PRO A 253 9.66 -79.06 -25.67
N LEU A 254 8.83 -78.05 -25.96
CA LEU A 254 7.62 -77.75 -25.19
C LEU A 254 6.42 -78.45 -25.84
N SER A 255 5.66 -79.22 -25.05
CA SER A 255 4.50 -79.96 -25.53
C SER A 255 3.18 -79.21 -25.31
N GLN A 256 3.07 -78.51 -24.18
CA GLN A 256 1.96 -77.65 -23.76
C GLN A 256 2.55 -76.54 -22.89
N TYR A 257 2.16 -75.28 -23.11
CA TYR A 257 2.60 -74.16 -22.30
C TYR A 257 1.54 -73.06 -22.18
N TYR A 258 1.65 -72.22 -21.16
CA TYR A 258 0.83 -71.02 -20.98
C TYR A 258 1.64 -69.88 -20.33
N LEU A 259 1.14 -68.65 -20.39
CA LEU A 259 1.72 -67.49 -19.69
C LEU A 259 1.18 -67.40 -18.27
N SER A 260 2.09 -67.50 -17.29
CA SER A 260 1.81 -67.42 -15.85
C SER A 260 2.42 -66.15 -15.27
N ARG A 261 1.77 -65.53 -14.29
CA ARG A 261 2.42 -64.46 -13.50
C ARG A 261 3.19 -65.06 -12.33
N SER A 262 2.83 -66.27 -11.89
CA SER A 262 3.57 -67.00 -10.87
C SER A 262 4.89 -67.55 -11.42
N ALA A 263 5.98 -67.26 -10.69
CA ALA A 263 7.32 -67.81 -10.93
C ALA A 263 7.45 -69.32 -10.60
N LEU A 264 6.39 -69.96 -10.08
CA LEU A 264 6.32 -71.41 -9.77
C LEU A 264 5.23 -72.15 -10.55
N CYS A 265 4.54 -71.47 -11.50
CA CYS A 265 3.42 -72.04 -12.26
C CYS A 265 2.25 -72.60 -11.41
N ILE A 266 1.89 -71.90 -10.33
CA ILE A 266 0.84 -72.33 -9.38
C ILE A 266 -0.52 -71.62 -9.57
N ASP A 267 -0.69 -70.85 -10.64
CA ASP A 267 -1.92 -70.11 -10.93
C ASP A 267 -3.11 -71.09 -11.17
N ALA A 268 -4.28 -70.82 -10.56
CA ALA A 268 -5.49 -71.62 -10.73
C ALA A 268 -6.22 -71.23 -12.03
N ASP A 269 -6.36 -72.20 -12.93
CA ASP A 269 -6.92 -72.09 -14.30
C ASP A 269 -6.27 -71.03 -15.21
N PRO A 270 -5.27 -71.42 -16.03
CA PRO A 270 -4.81 -70.56 -17.11
C PRO A 270 -5.89 -70.46 -18.21
N PRO A 271 -6.18 -69.25 -18.75
CA PRO A 271 -6.96 -69.12 -19.96
C PRO A 271 -6.24 -69.89 -21.08
N PHE A 272 -6.93 -70.89 -21.61
CA PHE A 272 -6.49 -71.88 -22.59
C PHE A 272 -5.50 -71.36 -23.65
N GLN A 273 -4.38 -72.06 -23.86
CA GLN A 273 -3.51 -71.90 -25.04
C GLN A 273 -2.99 -73.25 -25.57
N ASP A 274 -2.74 -73.24 -26.88
CA ASP A 274 -2.80 -74.33 -27.86
C ASP A 274 -2.02 -75.64 -27.61
N LYS A 275 -2.51 -76.70 -28.27
CA LYS A 275 -1.85 -78.01 -28.36
C LYS A 275 -0.80 -78.06 -29.49
N VAL A 276 0.43 -78.47 -29.11
CA VAL A 276 1.39 -79.34 -29.84
C VAL A 276 2.25 -78.75 -30.98
N GLY A 277 3.59 -78.84 -30.83
CA GLY A 277 4.60 -78.76 -31.91
C GLY A 277 5.80 -77.85 -31.61
N SER A 278 6.99 -78.17 -32.12
CA SER A 278 8.27 -77.53 -31.72
C SER A 278 8.53 -76.11 -32.23
N LEU A 279 7.72 -75.57 -33.16
CA LEU A 279 7.79 -74.20 -33.67
C LEU A 279 6.40 -73.78 -34.17
N ASN A 280 5.60 -73.06 -33.38
CA ASN A 280 4.28 -72.58 -33.80
C ASN A 280 4.09 -71.08 -33.51
N PRO A 281 3.42 -70.35 -34.42
CA PRO A 281 3.01 -68.96 -34.20
C PRO A 281 2.06 -68.87 -33.00
N PHE A 282 2.28 -67.89 -32.14
CA PHE A 282 1.57 -67.67 -30.90
C PHE A 282 1.00 -66.25 -30.88
N ILE A 283 -0.31 -66.11 -30.71
CA ILE A 283 -0.94 -64.80 -30.54
C ILE A 283 -0.97 -64.47 -29.04
N ILE A 284 -0.33 -63.37 -28.66
CA ILE A 284 -0.35 -62.90 -27.28
C ILE A 284 -1.68 -62.23 -26.98
N ILE A 285 -2.55 -62.86 -26.20
CA ILE A 285 -3.81 -62.24 -25.74
C ILE A 285 -3.74 -61.72 -24.30
N ALA A 286 -2.67 -62.03 -23.58
CA ALA A 286 -2.43 -61.57 -22.22
C ALA A 286 -2.27 -60.05 -22.17
N ASN A 287 -2.69 -59.44 -21.06
CA ASN A 287 -2.51 -58.00 -20.83
C ASN A 287 -1.02 -57.66 -20.67
N ALA A 288 -0.64 -56.40 -20.90
CA ALA A 288 0.72 -55.93 -20.68
C ALA A 288 1.28 -56.31 -19.31
N GLY A 289 2.57 -56.65 -19.27
CA GLY A 289 3.27 -57.02 -18.03
C GLY A 289 4.27 -58.16 -18.19
N THR A 290 4.85 -58.58 -17.07
CA THR A 290 5.88 -59.64 -17.02
C THR A 290 5.28 -60.99 -16.64
N TYR A 291 5.62 -62.02 -17.41
CA TYR A 291 5.11 -63.38 -17.28
C TYR A 291 6.26 -64.41 -17.33
N TYR A 292 5.95 -65.65 -16.98
CA TYR A 292 6.79 -66.83 -17.20
C TYR A 292 6.05 -67.81 -18.11
N PHE A 293 6.76 -68.44 -19.04
CA PHE A 293 6.18 -69.54 -19.80
C PHE A 293 6.18 -70.77 -18.91
N CYS A 294 5.01 -71.36 -18.67
CA CYS A 294 4.84 -72.55 -17.84
C CYS A 294 4.57 -73.78 -18.71
N ALA A 295 5.53 -74.71 -18.79
CA ALA A 295 5.46 -75.87 -19.67
C ALA A 295 5.20 -77.17 -18.91
N ALA A 296 4.37 -78.04 -19.48
CA ALA A 296 4.05 -79.34 -18.90
C ALA A 296 5.24 -80.31 -18.98
N THR A 297 5.57 -80.96 -17.87
CA THR A 297 6.59 -82.04 -17.79
C THR A 297 6.16 -83.32 -18.48
N THR A 298 4.85 -83.61 -18.48
CA THR A 298 4.22 -84.74 -19.19
C THR A 298 2.86 -84.29 -19.74
N PRO A 299 2.45 -84.74 -20.94
CA PRO A 299 1.16 -84.37 -21.51
C PRO A 299 0.01 -85.10 -20.79
N GLY A 300 -0.97 -84.36 -20.24
CA GLY A 300 -2.16 -84.95 -19.61
C GLY A 300 -2.83 -84.07 -18.56
N LYS A 301 -3.99 -84.49 -18.05
CA LYS A 301 -4.77 -83.73 -17.03
C LYS A 301 -4.08 -83.63 -15.66
N SER A 302 -3.10 -84.49 -15.39
CA SER A 302 -2.29 -84.48 -14.16
C SER A 302 -0.88 -83.90 -14.37
N ALA A 303 -0.68 -83.13 -15.45
CA ALA A 303 0.61 -82.54 -15.78
C ALA A 303 1.11 -81.59 -14.67
N VAL A 304 2.40 -81.70 -14.35
CA VAL A 304 3.09 -80.72 -13.52
C VAL A 304 3.73 -79.69 -14.45
N TYR A 305 3.39 -78.41 -14.26
CA TYR A 305 3.93 -77.30 -15.04
C TYR A 305 5.17 -76.73 -14.38
N VAL A 306 6.19 -76.45 -15.20
CA VAL A 306 7.49 -75.93 -14.79
C VAL A 306 7.71 -74.59 -15.49
N PRO A 307 8.18 -73.54 -14.80
CA PRO A 307 8.39 -72.22 -15.37
C PRO A 307 9.68 -72.16 -16.20
N SER A 308 9.69 -71.27 -17.20
CA SER A 308 10.90 -70.86 -17.91
C SER A 308 11.85 -70.15 -16.95
N SER A 309 13.15 -70.32 -17.17
CA SER A 309 14.19 -69.69 -16.34
C SER A 309 14.31 -68.18 -16.56
N ASN A 310 13.81 -67.69 -17.69
CA ASN A 310 13.71 -66.28 -18.03
C ASN A 310 12.25 -65.82 -18.10
N SER A 311 12.02 -64.54 -17.82
CA SER A 311 10.72 -63.91 -17.95
C SER A 311 10.41 -63.51 -19.40
N PHE A 312 9.13 -63.31 -19.68
CA PHE A 312 8.59 -62.81 -20.93
C PHE A 312 7.81 -61.51 -20.68
N THR A 313 8.11 -60.46 -21.43
CA THR A 313 7.41 -59.17 -21.34
C THR A 313 6.37 -59.04 -22.44
N VAL A 314 5.11 -58.81 -22.05
CA VAL A 314 4.04 -58.43 -22.96
C VAL A 314 3.96 -56.90 -23.02
N GLU A 315 4.18 -56.33 -24.19
CA GLU A 315 4.00 -54.91 -24.51
C GLU A 315 2.60 -54.66 -25.08
N GLU A 316 2.09 -53.44 -24.94
CA GLU A 316 0.79 -53.03 -25.50
C GLU A 316 0.92 -51.69 -26.23
N TYR A 317 0.39 -51.64 -27.44
CA TYR A 317 0.42 -50.45 -28.29
C TYR A 317 -0.96 -49.80 -28.31
N ASP A 318 -1.00 -48.48 -28.45
CA ASP A 318 -2.23 -47.70 -28.59
C ASP A 318 -2.07 -46.60 -29.65
N VAL A 319 -3.19 -46.10 -30.17
CA VAL A 319 -3.27 -44.97 -31.11
C VAL A 319 -4.42 -44.06 -30.68
N GLN A 320 -4.16 -42.78 -30.45
CA GLN A 320 -5.15 -41.80 -29.99
C GLN A 320 -5.35 -40.66 -31.01
N PRO A 321 -6.55 -40.04 -31.09
CA PRO A 321 -7.77 -40.36 -30.32
C PRO A 321 -8.53 -41.61 -30.81
N HIS A 322 -9.36 -42.17 -29.92
CA HIS A 322 -10.28 -43.28 -30.23
C HIS A 322 -11.62 -42.84 -30.82
N THR A 323 -11.83 -41.53 -30.94
CA THR A 323 -13.01 -40.95 -31.58
C THR A 323 -12.59 -39.85 -32.54
N MET A 324 -13.24 -39.76 -33.70
CA MET A 324 -12.94 -38.76 -34.73
C MET A 324 -14.20 -38.38 -35.53
N TYR A 325 -14.17 -37.25 -36.23
CA TYR A 325 -15.27 -36.84 -37.10
C TYR A 325 -15.06 -37.29 -38.54
N ALA A 326 -16.11 -37.81 -39.17
CA ALA A 326 -16.11 -38.18 -40.58
C ALA A 326 -15.74 -36.98 -41.43
N THR A 327 -14.93 -37.20 -42.47
CA THR A 327 -14.42 -36.23 -43.44
C THR A 327 -13.50 -35.14 -42.90
N LEU A 328 -13.35 -35.01 -41.58
CA LEU A 328 -12.43 -34.07 -40.96
C LEU A 328 -11.09 -34.74 -40.69
N GLU A 329 -10.02 -34.03 -41.05
CA GLU A 329 -8.65 -34.49 -40.80
C GLU A 329 -8.37 -34.51 -39.29
N THR A 330 -7.87 -35.64 -38.80
CA THR A 330 -7.63 -35.92 -37.40
C THR A 330 -6.16 -36.30 -37.19
N PRO A 331 -5.36 -35.47 -36.48
CA PRO A 331 -4.03 -35.86 -36.07
C PRO A 331 -4.09 -36.99 -35.04
N LEU A 332 -3.15 -37.92 -35.14
CA LEU A 332 -3.03 -39.12 -34.31
C LEU A 332 -1.71 -39.11 -33.56
N THR A 333 -1.66 -39.82 -32.44
CA THR A 333 -0.46 -40.04 -31.66
C THR A 333 -0.37 -41.51 -31.23
N TYR A 334 0.84 -42.06 -31.19
CA TYR A 334 1.06 -43.37 -30.58
C TYR A 334 0.98 -43.23 -29.05
N GLY A 335 0.29 -44.16 -28.42
CA GLY A 335 0.22 -44.29 -26.96
C GLY A 335 0.84 -45.60 -26.47
N LEU A 336 0.96 -45.72 -25.14
CA LEU A 336 1.55 -46.89 -24.47
C LEU A 336 2.98 -47.21 -24.97
N ASP A 337 3.33 -48.48 -25.15
CA ASP A 337 4.68 -48.93 -25.54
C ASP A 337 5.04 -48.62 -27.01
N ALA A 338 4.11 -48.04 -27.77
CA ALA A 338 4.36 -47.55 -29.13
C ALA A 338 4.93 -46.12 -29.17
N THR A 339 4.86 -45.38 -28.06
CA THR A 339 5.36 -44.00 -27.98
C THR A 339 6.88 -43.93 -28.24
N GLY A 340 7.33 -43.05 -29.14
CA GLY A 340 8.76 -42.93 -29.47
C GLY A 340 9.29 -43.96 -30.48
N ARG A 341 8.39 -44.73 -31.12
CA ARG A 341 8.72 -45.73 -32.15
C ARG A 341 8.19 -45.35 -33.54
N GLU A 342 7.99 -44.05 -33.79
CA GLU A 342 7.38 -43.50 -35.01
C GLU A 342 8.14 -43.92 -36.28
N GLU A 343 9.46 -44.07 -36.19
CA GLU A 343 10.31 -44.49 -37.31
C GLU A 343 10.27 -46.00 -37.58
N GLN A 344 9.76 -46.80 -36.64
CA GLN A 344 9.80 -48.27 -36.70
C GLN A 344 8.43 -48.89 -37.02
N LEU A 345 7.35 -48.12 -36.87
CA LEU A 345 5.98 -48.59 -37.02
C LEU A 345 5.32 -48.01 -38.28
N GLU A 346 4.32 -48.74 -38.77
CA GLU A 346 3.35 -48.28 -39.76
C GLU A 346 1.94 -48.51 -39.21
N LEU A 347 1.01 -47.62 -39.59
CA LEU A 347 -0.39 -47.69 -39.19
C LEU A 347 -1.30 -47.89 -40.39
N ALA A 348 -2.42 -48.56 -40.14
CA ALA A 348 -3.56 -48.63 -41.04
C ALA A 348 -4.86 -48.57 -40.24
N LEU A 349 -5.95 -48.23 -40.92
CA LEU A 349 -7.29 -48.28 -40.34
C LEU A 349 -8.09 -49.38 -41.06
N SER A 350 -8.44 -50.44 -40.35
CA SER A 350 -9.23 -51.56 -40.87
C SER A 350 -10.71 -51.41 -40.52
N THR A 351 -11.57 -51.97 -41.36
CA THR A 351 -13.02 -52.09 -41.10
C THR A 351 -13.35 -53.26 -40.16
N THR A 352 -12.39 -54.15 -39.92
CA THR A 352 -12.52 -55.33 -39.05
C THR A 352 -11.31 -55.47 -38.12
N ALA A 353 -11.45 -56.18 -36.99
CA ALA A 353 -10.34 -56.44 -36.07
C ALA A 353 -9.21 -57.30 -36.67
N ASP A 354 -9.44 -57.97 -37.81
CA ASP A 354 -8.39 -58.63 -38.57
C ASP A 354 -7.55 -57.60 -39.35
N CYS A 355 -6.34 -57.34 -38.85
CA CYS A 355 -5.39 -56.40 -39.45
C CYS A 355 -4.54 -56.99 -40.58
N MET A 356 -4.56 -58.31 -40.79
CA MET A 356 -3.80 -58.98 -41.85
C MET A 356 -4.66 -59.22 -43.10
N GLY A 357 -5.90 -59.67 -42.91
CA GLY A 357 -6.83 -60.01 -44.00
C GLY A 357 -7.99 -59.04 -44.19
N GLY A 358 -8.19 -58.09 -43.27
CA GLY A 358 -9.32 -57.15 -43.29
C GLY A 358 -9.24 -56.08 -44.37
N SER A 359 -10.40 -55.53 -44.73
CA SER A 359 -10.47 -54.40 -45.67
C SER A 359 -10.03 -53.10 -45.00
N LEU A 360 -9.02 -52.46 -45.57
CA LEU A 360 -8.44 -51.22 -45.06
C LEU A 360 -9.22 -50.00 -45.55
N ALA A 361 -9.72 -49.20 -44.62
CA ALA A 361 -10.26 -47.87 -44.87
C ALA A 361 -9.15 -46.84 -45.11
N ILE A 362 -8.03 -46.96 -44.39
CA ILE A 362 -6.79 -46.22 -44.62
C ILE A 362 -5.67 -47.24 -44.82
N PRO A 363 -4.92 -47.20 -45.94
CA PRO A 363 -3.85 -48.16 -46.22
C PRO A 363 -2.67 -47.98 -45.26
N TRP A 364 -1.81 -49.00 -45.18
CA TRP A 364 -0.58 -48.95 -44.41
C TRP A 364 0.30 -47.78 -44.81
N GLY A 365 0.71 -46.98 -43.83
CA GLY A 365 1.63 -45.86 -44.04
C GLY A 365 2.14 -45.27 -42.73
N THR A 366 2.93 -44.20 -42.87
CA THR A 366 3.54 -43.47 -41.75
C THR A 366 2.79 -42.18 -41.41
N SER A 367 1.70 -41.87 -42.11
CA SER A 367 0.91 -40.67 -41.87
C SER A 367 0.19 -40.77 -40.53
N MET A 368 0.49 -39.84 -39.62
CA MET A 368 -0.17 -39.66 -38.33
C MET A 368 -1.36 -38.68 -38.42
N SER A 369 -1.97 -38.55 -39.60
CA SER A 369 -3.15 -37.71 -39.81
C SER A 369 -4.10 -38.39 -40.79
N TRP A 370 -5.34 -38.61 -40.36
CA TRP A 370 -6.35 -39.35 -41.13
C TRP A 370 -7.64 -38.54 -41.32
N ALA A 371 -8.21 -38.62 -42.51
CA ALA A 371 -9.57 -38.16 -42.81
C ALA A 371 -10.40 -39.37 -43.26
N VAL A 372 -11.32 -39.84 -42.43
CA VAL A 372 -12.12 -41.04 -42.72
C VAL A 372 -13.44 -40.63 -43.37
N PRO A 373 -13.77 -41.14 -44.57
CA PRO A 373 -14.87 -40.58 -45.37
C PRO A 373 -16.27 -40.93 -44.88
N LYS A 374 -16.44 -41.94 -44.01
CA LYS A 374 -17.75 -42.40 -43.51
C LYS A 374 -17.71 -42.65 -42.01
N GLY A 375 -18.81 -42.33 -41.33
CA GLY A 375 -19.03 -42.70 -39.94
C GLY A 375 -19.18 -44.21 -39.76
N GLY A 376 -18.69 -44.74 -38.64
CA GLY A 376 -18.68 -46.17 -38.34
C GLY A 376 -17.64 -46.58 -37.30
N ALA A 377 -17.60 -47.86 -36.96
CA ALA A 377 -16.58 -48.44 -36.10
C ALA A 377 -15.44 -49.01 -36.96
N TYR A 378 -14.21 -48.61 -36.64
CA TYR A 378 -13.00 -49.02 -37.31
C TYR A 378 -11.98 -49.55 -36.29
N TYR A 379 -10.93 -50.20 -36.78
CA TYR A 379 -9.90 -50.84 -35.96
C TYR A 379 -8.53 -50.32 -36.39
N ALA A 380 -7.83 -49.67 -35.47
CA ALA A 380 -6.46 -49.24 -35.67
C ALA A 380 -5.54 -50.47 -35.69
N CYS A 381 -4.72 -50.55 -36.72
CA CYS A 381 -3.79 -51.63 -36.97
C CYS A 381 -2.36 -51.08 -36.95
N VAL A 382 -1.47 -51.74 -36.22
CA VAL A 382 -0.03 -51.42 -36.18
C VAL A 382 0.76 -52.63 -36.66
N ARG A 383 1.84 -52.37 -37.42
CA ARG A 383 2.87 -53.37 -37.76
C ARG A 383 4.26 -52.75 -37.69
N ASP A 384 5.28 -53.60 -37.60
CA ASP A 384 6.65 -53.13 -37.82
C ASP A 384 6.84 -52.81 -39.30
N ARG A 385 7.54 -51.72 -39.59
CA ARG A 385 7.72 -51.21 -40.95
C ARG A 385 8.33 -52.27 -41.86
N GLY A 386 7.60 -52.62 -42.92
CA GLY A 386 8.01 -53.64 -43.89
C GLY A 386 7.70 -55.09 -43.52
N GLU A 387 7.15 -55.37 -42.33
CA GLU A 387 6.91 -56.73 -41.84
C GLU A 387 5.41 -57.02 -41.62
N ALA A 388 4.72 -57.40 -42.70
CA ALA A 388 3.26 -57.61 -42.70
C ALA A 388 2.79 -58.73 -41.75
N SER A 389 3.63 -59.74 -41.48
CA SER A 389 3.35 -60.87 -40.58
C SER A 389 3.09 -60.44 -39.13
N THR A 390 3.49 -59.21 -38.81
CA THR A 390 3.40 -58.67 -37.47
C THR A 390 2.22 -57.71 -37.27
N ALA A 391 1.31 -57.59 -38.24
CA ALA A 391 0.15 -56.71 -38.08
C ALA A 391 -0.76 -57.17 -36.93
N GLY A 392 -1.13 -56.24 -36.05
CA GLY A 392 -2.06 -56.48 -34.94
C GLY A 392 -3.00 -55.30 -34.70
N CYS A 393 -4.18 -55.60 -34.18
CA CYS A 393 -5.16 -54.59 -33.80
C CYS A 393 -4.74 -53.99 -32.45
N VAL A 394 -4.66 -52.66 -32.39
CA VAL A 394 -4.21 -51.92 -31.21
C VAL A 394 -5.32 -51.10 -30.55
N GLY A 395 -6.45 -50.90 -31.23
CA GLY A 395 -7.59 -50.17 -30.68
C GLY A 395 -8.76 -50.09 -31.64
N ALA A 396 -9.95 -49.79 -31.09
CA ALA A 396 -11.12 -49.44 -31.89
C ALA A 396 -11.24 -47.91 -31.99
N ILE A 397 -11.56 -47.41 -33.17
CA ILE A 397 -11.78 -45.99 -33.46
C ILE A 397 -13.22 -45.81 -33.92
N ALA A 398 -13.98 -44.98 -33.20
CA ALA A 398 -15.33 -44.60 -33.59
C ALA A 398 -15.31 -43.30 -34.41
N VAL A 399 -15.88 -43.35 -35.60
CA VAL A 399 -16.01 -42.19 -36.50
C VAL A 399 -17.46 -41.73 -36.48
N THR A 400 -17.72 -40.48 -36.08
CA THR A 400 -19.08 -39.90 -35.99
C THR A 400 -19.22 -38.66 -36.87
N ASP A 401 -20.43 -38.14 -37.03
CA ASP A 401 -20.63 -36.87 -37.74
C ASP A 401 -20.15 -35.68 -36.89
N ALA A 402 -19.74 -34.59 -37.53
CA ALA A 402 -19.35 -33.36 -36.82
C ALA A 402 -20.57 -32.72 -36.12
N PRO A 403 -20.42 -32.21 -34.88
CA PRO A 403 -21.50 -31.58 -34.14
C PRO A 403 -21.84 -30.20 -34.71
N ALA A 404 -23.06 -29.73 -34.48
CA ALA A 404 -23.43 -28.33 -34.70
C ALA A 404 -23.47 -27.57 -33.38
N LEU A 405 -23.05 -26.30 -33.38
CA LEU A 405 -23.04 -25.44 -32.20
C LEU A 405 -24.00 -24.26 -32.34
N THR A 406 -24.73 -23.97 -31.27
CA THR A 406 -25.49 -22.72 -31.13
C THR A 406 -25.05 -21.96 -29.90
N PHE A 407 -24.82 -20.65 -30.03
CA PHE A 407 -24.32 -19.79 -28.97
C PHE A 407 -25.40 -18.83 -28.48
N SER A 408 -25.51 -18.67 -27.17
CA SER A 408 -26.38 -17.69 -26.53
C SER A 408 -25.64 -16.99 -25.38
N PRO A 409 -25.47 -15.65 -25.43
CA PRO A 409 -25.89 -14.74 -26.50
C PRO A 409 -25.00 -14.85 -27.77
N SER A 410 -25.53 -14.45 -28.92
CA SER A 410 -24.81 -14.29 -30.19
C SER A 410 -25.20 -12.95 -30.82
N PRO A 411 -24.27 -11.97 -30.95
CA PRO A 411 -22.84 -12.05 -30.65
C PRO A 411 -22.54 -12.27 -29.16
N ALA A 412 -21.44 -12.97 -28.90
CA ALA A 412 -20.93 -13.23 -27.56
C ALA A 412 -20.49 -11.93 -26.87
N VAL A 413 -20.88 -11.73 -25.63
CA VAL A 413 -20.50 -10.54 -24.87
C VAL A 413 -19.24 -10.82 -24.07
N LEU A 414 -18.18 -10.04 -24.29
CA LEU A 414 -16.91 -10.19 -23.62
C LEU A 414 -17.08 -10.07 -22.09
N GLY A 415 -16.41 -10.94 -21.35
CA GLY A 415 -16.42 -11.02 -19.90
C GLY A 415 -17.63 -11.71 -19.26
N LEU A 416 -18.62 -12.07 -20.06
CA LEU A 416 -19.82 -12.81 -19.63
C LEU A 416 -19.80 -14.27 -20.10
N PRO A 417 -20.52 -15.17 -19.39
CA PRO A 417 -20.67 -16.55 -19.82
C PRO A 417 -21.51 -16.63 -21.11
N VAL A 418 -20.97 -17.34 -22.10
CA VAL A 418 -21.67 -17.72 -23.32
C VAL A 418 -22.01 -19.20 -23.23
N SER A 419 -23.29 -19.52 -23.41
CA SER A 419 -23.74 -20.90 -23.47
C SER A 419 -23.59 -21.43 -24.90
N ALA A 420 -22.79 -22.47 -25.07
CA ALA A 420 -22.55 -23.17 -26.32
C ALA A 420 -23.27 -24.52 -26.27
N THR A 421 -24.38 -24.66 -27.01
CA THR A 421 -25.17 -25.89 -27.05
C THR A 421 -24.73 -26.75 -28.23
N VAL A 422 -24.22 -27.95 -27.91
CA VAL A 422 -23.70 -28.97 -28.83
C VAL A 422 -24.86 -29.86 -29.29
N SER A 423 -25.20 -29.80 -30.56
CA SER A 423 -26.17 -30.69 -31.18
C SER A 423 -25.44 -31.88 -31.83
N HIS A 424 -25.45 -33.02 -31.15
CA HIS A 424 -24.83 -34.28 -31.61
C HIS A 424 -25.56 -35.49 -31.01
N ALA A 425 -25.51 -36.65 -31.67
CA ALA A 425 -26.14 -37.88 -31.18
C ALA A 425 -25.65 -38.30 -29.78
N LEU A 426 -24.37 -38.05 -29.49
CA LEU A 426 -23.74 -38.31 -28.18
C LEU A 426 -23.75 -37.08 -27.25
N GLY A 427 -24.48 -36.01 -27.58
CA GLY A 427 -24.41 -34.71 -26.89
C GLY A 427 -24.71 -34.72 -25.40
N GLN A 428 -25.41 -35.74 -24.89
CA GLN A 428 -25.69 -35.92 -23.46
C GLN A 428 -24.92 -37.09 -22.81
N GLU A 429 -24.35 -37.97 -23.64
CA GLU A 429 -23.67 -39.20 -23.21
C GLU A 429 -22.14 -39.02 -23.15
N ALA A 430 -21.58 -38.19 -24.02
CA ALA A 430 -20.16 -37.88 -24.10
C ALA A 430 -19.87 -36.42 -23.68
N VAL A 431 -18.64 -36.17 -23.24
CA VAL A 431 -18.18 -34.81 -22.93
C VAL A 431 -17.58 -34.17 -24.19
N PHE A 432 -18.00 -32.96 -24.50
CA PHE A 432 -17.44 -32.12 -25.55
C PHE A 432 -16.78 -30.90 -24.93
N SER A 433 -15.54 -30.65 -25.29
CA SER A 433 -14.80 -29.43 -24.94
C SER A 433 -14.95 -28.42 -26.08
N VAL A 434 -15.68 -27.34 -25.84
CA VAL A 434 -15.87 -26.23 -26.78
C VAL A 434 -14.81 -25.17 -26.50
N ARG A 435 -13.97 -24.87 -27.49
CA ARG A 435 -12.89 -23.88 -27.39
C ARG A 435 -13.17 -22.68 -28.29
N LEU A 436 -12.97 -21.48 -27.77
CA LEU A 436 -12.89 -20.25 -28.54
C LEU A 436 -11.42 -19.88 -28.73
N SER A 437 -10.98 -19.84 -29.99
CA SER A 437 -9.61 -19.56 -30.40
C SER A 437 -9.52 -18.18 -31.03
N GLU A 438 -8.51 -17.41 -30.62
CA GLU A 438 -8.18 -16.13 -31.26
C GLU A 438 -7.52 -16.33 -32.63
N SER A 439 -6.92 -17.51 -32.86
CA SER A 439 -6.33 -17.86 -34.16
C SER A 439 -7.37 -18.47 -35.10
N GLY A 440 -7.04 -18.45 -36.40
CA GLY A 440 -7.83 -19.16 -37.42
C GLY A 440 -7.81 -20.69 -37.30
N SER A 441 -6.95 -21.26 -36.46
CA SER A 441 -6.88 -22.70 -36.17
C SER A 441 -7.20 -23.03 -34.70
N CYS A 442 -7.45 -24.31 -34.44
CA CYS A 442 -7.80 -24.85 -33.12
C CYS A 442 -6.60 -25.39 -32.32
N ASP A 443 -5.40 -25.26 -32.89
CA ASP A 443 -4.16 -25.80 -32.33
C ASP A 443 -3.60 -24.92 -31.20
N SER A 444 -3.99 -23.65 -31.18
CA SER A 444 -3.55 -22.69 -30.15
C SER A 444 -4.36 -22.83 -28.86
N ALA A 445 -3.75 -22.39 -27.75
CA ALA A 445 -4.45 -22.27 -26.48
C ALA A 445 -5.61 -21.26 -26.63
N GLY A 446 -6.81 -21.68 -26.28
CA GLY A 446 -8.02 -20.87 -26.33
C GLY A 446 -8.90 -21.14 -25.10
N VAL A 447 -9.92 -20.32 -24.91
CA VAL A 447 -10.81 -20.51 -23.75
C VAL A 447 -11.73 -21.68 -24.01
N THR A 448 -11.68 -22.66 -23.11
CA THR A 448 -12.38 -23.93 -23.27
C THR A 448 -13.46 -24.06 -22.20
N GLY A 449 -14.65 -24.48 -22.60
CA GLY A 449 -15.73 -24.89 -21.71
C GLY A 449 -16.20 -26.28 -22.07
N GLU A 450 -16.51 -27.10 -21.07
CA GLU A 450 -16.91 -28.49 -21.28
C GLU A 450 -18.39 -28.68 -21.01
N THR A 451 -19.03 -29.58 -21.75
CA THR A 451 -20.41 -29.98 -21.47
C THR A 451 -20.45 -30.86 -20.21
N PRO A 452 -21.19 -30.48 -19.16
CA PRO A 452 -21.41 -31.36 -18.01
C PRO A 452 -22.13 -32.63 -18.44
N ARG A 453 -21.89 -33.76 -17.74
CA ARG A 453 -22.61 -35.02 -18.01
C ARG A 453 -24.13 -34.81 -17.96
N GLY A 454 -24.85 -35.35 -18.95
CA GLY A 454 -26.30 -35.19 -19.08
C GLY A 454 -26.76 -33.83 -19.63
N SER A 455 -25.84 -32.93 -19.96
CA SER A 455 -26.12 -31.63 -20.58
C SER A 455 -25.40 -31.52 -21.92
N ALA A 456 -26.09 -30.99 -22.91
CA ALA A 456 -25.50 -30.66 -24.21
C ALA A 456 -24.88 -29.26 -24.25
N THR A 457 -24.94 -28.51 -23.15
CA THR A 457 -24.52 -27.11 -23.11
C THR A 457 -23.22 -26.96 -22.32
N ALA A 458 -22.19 -26.47 -22.99
CA ALA A 458 -20.94 -26.01 -22.39
C ALA A 458 -21.05 -24.51 -22.11
N THR A 459 -20.46 -24.05 -21.01
CA THR A 459 -20.36 -22.62 -20.70
C THR A 459 -18.93 -22.16 -20.95
N VAL A 460 -18.76 -21.21 -21.86
CA VAL A 460 -17.46 -20.61 -22.19
C VAL A 460 -17.47 -19.15 -21.76
N ARG A 461 -16.47 -18.72 -21.00
CA ARG A 461 -16.36 -17.31 -20.58
C ARG A 461 -15.36 -16.58 -21.47
N VAL A 462 -15.83 -15.60 -22.22
CA VAL A 462 -15.02 -14.92 -23.23
C VAL A 462 -14.16 -13.84 -22.56
N PRO A 463 -12.82 -13.84 -22.69
CA PRO A 463 -11.95 -12.80 -22.13
C PRO A 463 -12.19 -11.42 -22.76
N LEU A 464 -11.87 -10.34 -22.02
CA LEU A 464 -12.02 -8.95 -22.47
C LEU A 464 -11.24 -8.57 -23.73
N ARG A 465 -10.20 -9.33 -24.09
CA ARG A 465 -9.27 -9.00 -25.18
C ARG A 465 -9.48 -9.86 -26.44
N MET A 466 -10.55 -10.66 -26.50
CA MET A 466 -10.83 -11.43 -27.71
C MET A 466 -11.22 -10.51 -28.88
N PRO A 467 -10.79 -10.84 -30.12
CA PRO A 467 -11.14 -10.08 -31.31
C PRO A 467 -12.63 -10.17 -31.64
N GLU A 468 -13.13 -9.25 -32.47
CA GLU A 468 -14.55 -9.16 -32.88
C GLU A 468 -15.08 -10.43 -33.57
N SER A 469 -14.21 -11.28 -34.09
CA SER A 469 -14.53 -12.57 -34.70
C SER A 469 -13.52 -13.61 -34.25
N VAL A 470 -13.98 -14.66 -33.57
CA VAL A 470 -13.15 -15.77 -33.06
C VAL A 470 -13.56 -17.09 -33.69
N THR A 471 -12.62 -18.01 -33.86
CA THR A 471 -12.89 -19.35 -34.36
C THR A 471 -13.38 -20.21 -33.20
N TYR A 472 -14.53 -20.88 -33.35
CA TYR A 472 -14.96 -21.86 -32.37
C TYR A 472 -14.61 -23.27 -32.82
N CYS A 473 -14.14 -24.04 -31.85
CA CYS A 473 -13.61 -25.38 -32.00
C CYS A 473 -14.34 -26.32 -31.06
N VAL A 474 -14.50 -27.58 -31.45
CA VAL A 474 -15.06 -28.62 -30.57
C VAL A 474 -14.12 -29.81 -30.57
N SER A 475 -13.90 -30.39 -29.39
CA SER A 475 -13.20 -31.66 -29.29
C SER A 475 -13.97 -32.79 -29.99
N ASN A 476 -13.27 -33.88 -30.34
CA ASN A 476 -13.91 -35.19 -30.50
C ASN A 476 -14.70 -35.57 -29.21
N PRO A 477 -15.71 -36.46 -29.30
CA PRO A 477 -16.43 -36.95 -28.13
C PRO A 477 -15.46 -37.65 -27.16
N LEU A 478 -15.34 -37.12 -25.94
CA LEU A 478 -14.45 -37.68 -24.92
C LEU A 478 -15.22 -38.71 -24.10
N GLY A 479 -14.66 -39.93 -24.02
CA GLY A 479 -15.20 -41.03 -23.23
C GLY A 479 -14.84 -40.95 -21.75
N ASP A 480 -15.56 -41.70 -20.92
CA ASP A 480 -15.35 -41.75 -19.48
C ASP A 480 -13.95 -42.29 -19.14
N GLY A 481 -13.16 -41.51 -18.40
CA GLY A 481 -12.04 -42.03 -17.59
C GLY A 481 -12.49 -42.95 -16.44
N GLY A 482 -13.66 -43.58 -16.51
CA GLY A 482 -14.17 -44.50 -15.50
C GLY A 482 -15.63 -44.86 -15.70
N GLY A 483 -15.89 -46.09 -16.15
CA GLY A 483 -17.24 -46.64 -16.15
C GLY A 483 -17.57 -47.78 -17.13
N GLY A 484 -16.64 -48.23 -17.98
CA GLY A 484 -16.86 -49.39 -18.84
C GLY A 484 -15.52 -49.88 -19.38
N VAL A 485 -15.29 -51.20 -19.31
CA VAL A 485 -14.09 -51.83 -19.88
C VAL A 485 -14.10 -51.57 -21.40
N GLY A 486 -13.30 -50.62 -21.89
CA GLY A 486 -13.11 -50.42 -23.32
C GLY A 486 -12.73 -49.04 -23.87
N THR A 487 -12.62 -47.97 -23.06
CA THR A 487 -12.15 -46.66 -23.58
C THR A 487 -11.16 -46.01 -22.61
N PRO A 488 -9.84 -46.00 -22.91
CA PRO A 488 -8.91 -45.15 -22.19
C PRO A 488 -9.19 -43.68 -22.52
N ALA A 489 -8.74 -42.77 -21.65
CA ALA A 489 -8.81 -41.33 -21.87
C ALA A 489 -8.10 -40.98 -23.19
N GLY A 490 -8.87 -40.74 -24.25
CA GLY A 490 -8.34 -40.34 -25.55
C GLY A 490 -7.95 -38.86 -25.53
N GLY A 491 -6.78 -38.52 -26.04
CA GLY A 491 -6.35 -37.13 -26.21
C GLY A 491 -7.40 -36.29 -26.96
N ALA A 492 -7.72 -35.11 -26.43
CA ALA A 492 -8.69 -34.21 -27.05
C ALA A 492 -8.11 -33.57 -28.31
N VAL A 493 -8.75 -33.81 -29.46
CA VAL A 493 -8.46 -33.18 -30.74
C VAL A 493 -9.56 -32.18 -31.06
N TYR A 494 -9.19 -30.93 -31.30
CA TYR A 494 -10.13 -29.82 -31.53
C TYR A 494 -10.29 -29.52 -33.02
N TYR A 495 -11.53 -29.50 -33.49
CA TYR A 495 -11.87 -29.24 -34.89
C TYR A 495 -12.49 -27.85 -35.05
N ALA A 496 -12.04 -27.08 -36.05
CA ALA A 496 -12.62 -25.78 -36.37
C ALA A 496 -13.95 -25.96 -37.08
N LEU A 497 -15.03 -25.42 -36.50
CA LEU A 497 -16.38 -25.59 -37.05
C LEU A 497 -16.97 -24.28 -37.60
N GLY A 498 -16.48 -23.12 -37.17
CA GLY A 498 -16.91 -21.83 -37.70
C GLY A 498 -16.41 -20.64 -36.89
N THR A 499 -17.02 -19.47 -37.10
CA THR A 499 -16.69 -18.24 -36.37
C THR A 499 -17.85 -17.72 -35.51
N LEU A 500 -17.52 -17.13 -34.37
CA LEU A 500 -18.44 -16.47 -33.44
C LEU A 500 -18.07 -15.00 -33.36
N ARG A 501 -19.06 -14.12 -33.54
CA ARG A 501 -18.86 -12.68 -33.34
C ARG A 501 -18.85 -12.36 -31.85
N THR A 502 -17.97 -11.46 -31.44
CA THR A 502 -17.90 -10.95 -30.08
C THR A 502 -18.25 -9.46 -30.04
N ARG A 503 -18.70 -8.97 -28.89
CA ARG A 503 -18.89 -7.55 -28.61
C ARG A 503 -18.48 -7.22 -27.17
N ALA A 504 -17.92 -6.04 -26.93
CA ALA A 504 -17.63 -5.58 -25.58
C ALA A 504 -18.93 -5.41 -24.75
N TYR A 505 -18.82 -5.61 -23.43
CA TYR A 505 -19.86 -5.25 -22.48
C TYR A 505 -19.95 -3.74 -22.36
N ARG A 506 -21.15 -3.16 -22.50
CA ARG A 506 -21.31 -1.70 -22.46
C ARG A 506 -21.56 -1.22 -21.03
N VAL A 507 -20.88 -0.15 -20.65
CA VAL A 507 -21.04 0.47 -19.33
C VAL A 507 -21.25 1.98 -19.51
N GLY A 508 -22.44 2.45 -19.16
CA GLY A 508 -22.79 3.87 -19.19
C GLY A 508 -22.38 4.57 -17.89
N HIS A 509 -21.69 5.70 -17.99
CA HIS A 509 -21.25 6.47 -16.83
C HIS A 509 -21.04 7.97 -17.12
N GLY A 510 -21.23 8.80 -16.09
CA GLY A 510 -20.79 10.20 -16.07
C GLY A 510 -19.28 10.34 -15.81
N ALA A 511 -18.82 11.52 -15.41
CA ALA A 511 -17.39 11.80 -15.15
C ALA A 511 -16.79 10.98 -14.00
N LEU A 512 -16.06 9.89 -14.30
CA LEU A 512 -15.49 8.97 -13.31
C LEU A 512 -14.39 9.62 -12.46
N ARG A 513 -14.76 10.08 -11.26
CA ARG A 513 -13.88 10.82 -10.35
C ARG A 513 -13.84 10.20 -8.96
N THR A 514 -12.68 10.28 -8.32
CA THR A 514 -12.53 9.88 -6.91
C THR A 514 -13.42 10.71 -5.98
N SER A 515 -13.86 10.10 -4.88
CA SER A 515 -14.66 10.75 -3.81
C SER A 515 -15.96 11.44 -4.28
N THR A 516 -16.44 11.12 -5.49
CA THR A 516 -17.68 11.68 -6.05
C THR A 516 -18.74 10.58 -6.06
N ARG A 517 -19.98 10.92 -5.65
CA ARG A 517 -21.11 9.98 -5.75
C ARG A 517 -21.60 9.91 -7.19
N MET A 518 -21.68 8.70 -7.72
CA MET A 518 -21.98 8.43 -9.12
C MET A 518 -22.96 7.29 -9.26
N THR A 519 -23.53 7.18 -10.46
CA THR A 519 -24.31 6.02 -10.89
C THR A 519 -23.68 5.45 -12.15
N ILE A 520 -23.52 4.13 -12.19
CA ILE A 520 -23.02 3.40 -13.37
C ILE A 520 -24.16 2.54 -13.88
N VAL A 521 -24.47 2.65 -15.17
CA VAL A 521 -25.54 1.88 -15.82
C VAL A 521 -24.90 0.72 -16.58
N LEU A 522 -25.42 -0.48 -16.34
CA LEU A 522 -24.97 -1.71 -16.97
C LEU A 522 -25.72 -1.96 -18.30
N ASP A 523 -25.14 -2.77 -19.17
CA ASP A 523 -25.64 -3.07 -20.53
C ASP A 523 -27.11 -3.54 -20.56
N SER A 524 -28.02 -2.73 -21.12
CA SER A 524 -29.45 -3.05 -21.25
C SER A 524 -29.77 -4.25 -22.14
N GLU A 525 -28.90 -4.59 -23.09
CA GLU A 525 -29.11 -5.74 -23.97
C GLU A 525 -28.80 -7.08 -23.26
N VAL A 526 -28.23 -7.02 -22.05
CA VAL A 526 -27.93 -8.19 -21.22
C VAL A 526 -28.87 -8.24 -20.03
N SER A 527 -29.76 -9.24 -20.00
CA SER A 527 -30.60 -9.50 -18.84
C SER A 527 -29.81 -10.27 -17.78
N LEU A 528 -29.55 -9.65 -16.63
CA LEU A 528 -28.87 -10.29 -15.49
C LEU A 528 -29.87 -11.08 -14.64
N ALA A 529 -29.52 -12.31 -14.28
CA ALA A 529 -30.40 -13.19 -13.50
C ALA A 529 -30.55 -12.70 -12.04
N SER A 530 -31.59 -13.16 -11.36
CA SER A 530 -31.74 -12.92 -9.92
C SER A 530 -30.60 -13.60 -9.15
N GLY A 531 -29.86 -12.83 -8.35
CA GLY A 531 -28.69 -13.33 -7.59
C GLY A 531 -27.34 -12.99 -8.22
N THR A 532 -27.31 -12.24 -9.33
CA THR A 532 -26.06 -11.69 -9.88
C THR A 532 -25.47 -10.64 -8.94
N SER A 533 -24.17 -10.73 -8.70
CA SER A 533 -23.40 -9.74 -7.94
C SER A 533 -22.38 -9.07 -8.84
N VAL A 534 -22.31 -7.75 -8.81
CA VAL A 534 -21.30 -6.96 -9.53
C VAL A 534 -20.36 -6.31 -8.54
N ALA A 535 -19.07 -6.56 -8.68
CA ALA A 535 -18.02 -5.92 -7.91
C ALA A 535 -17.28 -4.91 -8.79
N LEU A 536 -17.04 -3.70 -8.28
CA LEU A 536 -16.08 -2.77 -8.84
C LEU A 536 -14.81 -2.88 -8.00
N VAL A 537 -13.69 -3.25 -8.62
CA VAL A 537 -12.42 -3.49 -7.90
C VAL A 537 -11.27 -2.80 -8.60
N LEU A 538 -10.33 -2.22 -7.84
CA LEU A 538 -9.13 -1.60 -8.39
C LEU A 538 -8.18 -2.67 -8.93
N SER A 539 -7.73 -2.51 -10.18
CA SER A 539 -6.73 -3.39 -10.81
C SER A 539 -5.32 -3.01 -10.35
N HIS A 540 -4.63 -3.92 -9.67
CA HIS A 540 -3.21 -3.78 -9.30
C HIS A 540 -2.33 -4.60 -10.27
N ASP A 541 -1.84 -3.96 -11.34
CA ASP A 541 -0.88 -4.47 -12.34
C ASP A 541 -1.22 -5.81 -13.06
N ALA A 542 -0.46 -6.08 -14.14
CA ALA A 542 -0.87 -6.61 -15.45
C ALA A 542 -1.57 -7.99 -15.60
N SER A 543 -1.94 -8.71 -14.54
CA SER A 543 -2.61 -10.03 -14.68
C SER A 543 -4.14 -9.98 -14.67
N GLY A 544 -4.74 -8.85 -14.25
CA GLY A 544 -6.08 -8.38 -14.65
C GLY A 544 -7.28 -9.34 -14.47
N ALA A 545 -7.17 -10.38 -13.64
CA ALA A 545 -8.30 -11.25 -13.34
C ALA A 545 -9.05 -10.75 -12.09
N CYS A 546 -10.38 -10.72 -12.17
CA CYS A 546 -11.23 -10.30 -11.05
C CYS A 546 -10.95 -11.01 -9.72
N PRO A 547 -10.70 -12.34 -9.66
CA PRO A 547 -10.40 -13.01 -8.40
C PRO A 547 -9.13 -12.47 -7.72
N ASP A 548 -8.09 -12.20 -8.49
CA ASP A 548 -6.80 -11.70 -7.98
C ASP A 548 -6.93 -10.26 -7.46
N ALA A 549 -7.59 -9.40 -8.24
CA ALA A 549 -7.87 -8.01 -7.84
C ALA A 549 -8.75 -7.96 -6.58
N MET A 550 -9.74 -8.83 -6.47
CA MET A 550 -10.62 -8.93 -5.30
C MET A 550 -9.90 -9.47 -4.07
N ALA A 551 -9.04 -10.48 -4.22
CA ALA A 551 -8.21 -10.99 -3.13
C ALA A 551 -7.23 -9.92 -2.62
N ALA A 552 -6.62 -9.17 -3.53
CA ALA A 552 -5.77 -8.03 -3.17
C ALA A 552 -6.56 -6.96 -2.42
N ALA A 553 -7.74 -6.57 -2.90
CA ALA A 553 -8.60 -5.61 -2.21
C ALA A 553 -9.05 -6.09 -0.83
N ALA A 554 -9.37 -7.38 -0.68
CA ALA A 554 -9.76 -7.97 0.60
C ALA A 554 -8.61 -7.96 1.63
N ALA A 555 -7.35 -8.09 1.20
CA ALA A 555 -6.19 -8.04 2.07
C ALA A 555 -5.91 -6.64 2.66
N VAL A 556 -6.39 -5.57 2.03
CA VAL A 556 -6.21 -4.18 2.48
C VAL A 556 -7.26 -3.76 3.54
N GLY A 557 -8.28 -4.59 3.79
CA GLY A 557 -9.33 -4.37 4.80
C GLY A 557 -10.55 -3.58 4.29
N GLU A 558 -11.57 -3.45 5.14
CA GLU A 558 -12.85 -2.80 4.77
C GLU A 558 -12.64 -1.34 4.30
N GLY A 559 -13.11 -1.04 3.08
CA GLY A 559 -13.30 0.33 2.59
C GLY A 559 -12.26 0.90 1.62
N SER A 560 -11.27 0.13 1.14
CA SER A 560 -10.13 0.71 0.40
C SER A 560 -9.97 0.31 -1.08
N GLY A 561 -10.73 -0.65 -1.62
CA GLY A 561 -10.50 -1.07 -3.02
C GLY A 561 -11.59 -1.87 -3.73
N MET A 562 -12.77 -2.10 -3.11
CA MET A 562 -13.84 -2.89 -3.71
C MET A 562 -15.25 -2.43 -3.28
N MET A 563 -16.20 -2.43 -4.22
CA MET A 563 -17.63 -2.19 -3.97
C MET A 563 -18.46 -3.29 -4.61
N THR A 564 -19.36 -3.93 -3.86
CA THR A 564 -20.24 -5.01 -4.35
C THR A 564 -21.70 -4.56 -4.39
N PHE A 565 -22.40 -4.94 -5.46
CA PHE A 565 -23.79 -4.59 -5.71
C PHE A 565 -24.56 -5.83 -6.14
N ALA A 566 -25.72 -6.08 -5.53
CA ALA A 566 -26.65 -7.08 -6.03
C ALA A 566 -27.50 -6.45 -7.16
N VAL A 567 -27.54 -7.11 -8.32
CA VAL A 567 -28.26 -6.61 -9.50
C VAL A 567 -29.15 -7.70 -10.10
N SER A 568 -30.23 -7.30 -10.76
CA SER A 568 -31.13 -8.20 -11.48
C SER A 568 -31.92 -7.44 -12.52
N GLY A 569 -32.22 -8.08 -13.66
CA GLY A 569 -32.99 -7.51 -14.76
C GLY A 569 -32.13 -6.82 -15.83
N ALA A 570 -32.78 -6.22 -16.82
CA ALA A 570 -32.15 -5.39 -17.85
C ALA A 570 -31.93 -3.95 -17.33
N SER A 571 -30.92 -3.26 -17.86
CA SER A 571 -30.58 -1.85 -17.51
C SER A 571 -30.29 -1.61 -16.03
N ALA A 572 -29.71 -2.61 -15.34
CA ALA A 572 -29.37 -2.48 -13.93
C ALA A 572 -28.39 -1.32 -13.69
N ALA A 573 -28.57 -0.58 -12.59
CA ALA A 573 -27.71 0.53 -12.23
C ALA A 573 -27.00 0.28 -10.88
N LEU A 574 -25.70 0.55 -10.85
CA LEU A 574 -24.90 0.55 -9.63
C LEU A 574 -25.03 1.93 -8.99
N THR A 575 -25.65 2.01 -7.81
CA THR A 575 -25.81 3.27 -7.09
C THR A 575 -25.91 3.08 -5.57
N PRO A 576 -25.26 3.93 -4.76
CA PRO A 576 -24.26 4.92 -5.14
C PRO A 576 -22.87 4.29 -5.35
N VAL A 577 -22.12 4.76 -6.36
CA VAL A 577 -20.72 4.40 -6.58
C VAL A 577 -19.82 5.54 -6.10
N VAL A 578 -18.79 5.24 -5.29
CA VAL A 578 -17.78 6.20 -4.84
C VAL A 578 -16.41 5.55 -4.92
N PHE A 579 -15.58 5.98 -5.86
CA PHE A 579 -14.22 5.45 -6.00
C PHE A 579 -13.27 6.07 -4.97
N ALA A 580 -12.55 5.23 -4.23
CA ALA A 580 -11.58 5.66 -3.24
C ALA A 580 -10.26 6.17 -3.87
N SER A 581 -9.89 5.63 -5.03
CA SER A 581 -8.60 5.90 -5.70
C SER A 581 -8.74 5.97 -7.22
N SER A 582 -7.84 6.72 -7.85
CA SER A 582 -7.72 6.80 -9.30
C SER A 582 -6.95 5.59 -9.84
N GLY A 583 -7.29 5.12 -11.03
CA GLY A 583 -6.68 3.95 -11.66
C GLY A 583 -7.66 3.21 -12.55
N VAL A 584 -7.25 2.04 -13.04
CA VAL A 584 -8.12 1.13 -13.78
C VAL A 584 -8.95 0.32 -12.79
N TRP A 585 -10.27 0.42 -12.90
CA TRP A 585 -11.22 -0.37 -12.12
C TRP A 585 -11.86 -1.44 -13.00
N LEU A 586 -11.89 -2.68 -12.52
CA LEU A 586 -12.54 -3.78 -13.20
C LEU A 586 -14.01 -3.86 -12.76
N VAL A 587 -14.90 -4.01 -13.74
CA VAL A 587 -16.31 -4.38 -13.52
C VAL A 587 -16.37 -5.89 -13.51
N CYS A 588 -16.43 -6.47 -12.32
CA CYS A 588 -16.42 -7.90 -12.08
C CYS A 588 -17.84 -8.42 -11.88
N VAL A 589 -18.25 -9.43 -12.62
CA VAL A 589 -19.61 -10.00 -12.57
C VAL A 589 -19.55 -11.42 -12.02
N TRP A 590 -20.40 -11.73 -11.06
CA TRP A 590 -20.67 -13.08 -10.58
C TRP A 590 -22.11 -13.46 -10.92
N ASP A 591 -22.26 -14.51 -11.70
CA ASP A 591 -23.52 -15.00 -12.28
C ASP A 591 -24.34 -15.90 -11.33
N GLY A 592 -23.88 -16.14 -10.11
CA GLY A 592 -24.61 -16.88 -9.07
C GLY A 592 -24.49 -18.41 -9.16
N VAL A 593 -23.72 -18.95 -10.12
CA VAL A 593 -23.51 -20.40 -10.25
C VAL A 593 -22.53 -20.87 -9.16
N LYS A 594 -22.96 -21.84 -8.33
CA LYS A 594 -22.19 -22.36 -7.18
C LYS A 594 -20.93 -23.18 -7.54
N SER A 595 -20.66 -23.43 -8.82
CA SER A 595 -19.45 -24.13 -9.28
C SER A 595 -18.31 -23.12 -9.42
N ASP A 596 -17.21 -23.31 -8.67
CA ASP A 596 -15.81 -22.84 -8.70
C ASP A 596 -15.32 -21.62 -9.54
N ALA A 597 -16.13 -20.98 -10.38
CA ALA A 597 -15.66 -20.08 -11.42
C ALA A 597 -15.56 -18.60 -10.99
N GLY A 598 -16.02 -18.24 -9.79
CA GLY A 598 -15.82 -16.89 -9.21
C GLY A 598 -16.33 -15.71 -10.08
N TYR A 599 -15.83 -14.51 -9.78
CA TYR A 599 -16.11 -13.28 -10.52
C TYR A 599 -15.29 -13.19 -11.83
N THR A 600 -15.89 -12.67 -12.91
CA THR A 600 -15.18 -12.39 -14.18
C THR A 600 -15.23 -10.93 -14.59
N ALA A 601 -14.17 -10.48 -15.26
CA ALA A 601 -14.06 -9.09 -15.71
C ALA A 601 -14.93 -8.87 -16.95
N ALA A 602 -15.96 -8.04 -16.82
CA ALA A 602 -16.90 -7.64 -17.87
C ALA A 602 -16.51 -6.33 -18.55
N ALA A 603 -15.89 -5.39 -17.85
CA ALA A 603 -15.38 -4.15 -18.42
C ALA A 603 -14.24 -3.55 -17.60
N GLU A 604 -13.52 -2.60 -18.18
CA GLU A 604 -12.53 -1.77 -17.50
C GLU A 604 -12.99 -0.31 -17.49
N LEU A 605 -12.85 0.36 -16.35
CA LEU A 605 -13.23 1.75 -16.13
C LEU A 605 -12.02 2.54 -15.66
N GLN A 606 -11.62 3.56 -16.42
CA GLN A 606 -10.56 4.46 -15.99
C GLN A 606 -11.13 5.55 -15.08
N VAL A 607 -10.73 5.53 -13.80
CA VAL A 607 -11.13 6.54 -12.80
C VAL A 607 -10.01 7.55 -12.61
N TYR A 608 -10.38 8.83 -12.59
CA TYR A 608 -9.45 9.95 -12.47
C TYR A 608 -9.54 10.62 -11.11
N SER A 609 -8.46 11.31 -10.72
CA SER A 609 -8.46 12.12 -9.51
C SER A 609 -9.46 13.27 -9.62
N ASN A 610 -10.17 13.55 -8.53
CA ASN A 610 -10.98 14.76 -8.36
C ASN A 610 -10.14 16.00 -8.02
N VAL A 611 -8.87 15.82 -7.68
CA VAL A 611 -7.93 16.91 -7.37
C VAL A 611 -6.81 16.93 -8.41
N ALA A 612 -6.74 17.99 -9.19
CA ALA A 612 -5.60 18.27 -10.05
C ALA A 612 -4.43 18.81 -9.23
N ALA A 613 -3.20 18.51 -9.65
CA ALA A 613 -2.02 19.20 -9.12
C ALA A 613 -1.75 20.43 -10.00
N VAL A 614 -1.93 21.62 -9.43
CA VAL A 614 -1.65 22.90 -10.08
C VAL A 614 -0.29 23.40 -9.63
N SER A 615 0.57 23.83 -10.56
CA SER A 615 1.96 24.24 -10.28
C SER A 615 2.08 25.51 -9.43
N THR A 616 1.04 26.34 -9.42
CA THR A 616 0.95 27.56 -8.63
C THR A 616 -0.48 27.77 -8.15
N ASP A 617 -0.63 28.24 -6.93
CA ASP A 617 -1.92 28.63 -6.35
C ASP A 617 -2.30 30.08 -6.70
N MET A 618 -1.35 30.87 -7.22
CA MET A 618 -1.57 32.27 -7.57
C MET A 618 -0.98 32.69 -8.92
N VAL A 619 -1.64 33.66 -9.56
CA VAL A 619 -1.22 34.31 -10.81
C VAL A 619 -1.34 35.83 -10.70
N LEU A 620 -0.45 36.55 -11.38
CA LEU A 620 -0.49 38.01 -11.39
C LEU A 620 -1.55 38.54 -12.36
N THR A 621 -2.30 39.54 -11.89
CA THR A 621 -3.31 40.22 -12.71
C THR A 621 -2.63 40.94 -13.87
N GLY A 622 -3.15 40.79 -15.09
CA GLY A 622 -2.60 41.41 -16.29
C GLY A 622 -1.29 40.80 -16.81
N VAL A 623 -0.73 39.77 -16.17
CA VAL A 623 0.51 39.09 -16.59
C VAL A 623 0.20 37.65 -16.99
N SER A 624 0.64 37.24 -18.17
CA SER A 624 0.57 35.86 -18.64
C SER A 624 1.46 34.97 -17.78
N THR A 625 0.85 34.07 -17.01
CA THR A 625 1.55 33.15 -16.12
C THR A 625 1.34 31.72 -16.58
N GLU A 626 2.43 30.98 -16.74
CA GLU A 626 2.36 29.54 -17.05
C GLU A 626 1.87 28.76 -15.82
N VAL A 627 0.75 28.06 -15.99
CA VAL A 627 0.12 27.20 -14.99
C VAL A 627 0.09 25.78 -15.54
N THR A 628 0.87 24.91 -14.93
CA THR A 628 0.92 23.49 -15.26
C THR A 628 -0.07 22.74 -14.38
N VAL A 629 -1.02 22.06 -15.00
CA VAL A 629 -2.05 21.25 -14.35
C VAL A 629 -1.78 19.79 -14.67
N SER A 630 -1.62 18.97 -13.63
CA SER A 630 -1.27 17.56 -13.74
C SER A 630 -2.27 16.66 -13.01
N ARG A 631 -2.17 15.34 -13.21
CA ARG A 631 -3.13 14.31 -12.75
C ARG A 631 -4.49 14.39 -13.47
N LEU A 632 -4.45 14.74 -14.74
CA LEU A 632 -5.62 14.88 -15.60
C LEU A 632 -5.82 13.62 -16.47
N PRO A 633 -7.03 13.42 -17.03
CA PRO A 633 -7.20 12.44 -18.10
C PRO A 633 -6.31 12.79 -19.31
N PRO A 634 -5.72 11.80 -20.00
CA PRO A 634 -5.06 12.02 -21.27
C PRO A 634 -6.01 12.72 -22.26
N ASP A 635 -5.48 13.68 -23.02
CA ASP A 635 -6.23 14.46 -24.02
C ASP A 635 -7.44 15.25 -23.47
N ALA A 636 -7.54 15.41 -22.14
CA ALA A 636 -8.61 16.20 -21.51
C ALA A 636 -8.50 17.68 -21.89
N ARG A 637 -9.64 18.28 -22.23
CA ARG A 637 -9.74 19.74 -22.36
C ARG A 637 -9.71 20.38 -20.97
N VAL A 638 -8.79 21.30 -20.78
CA VAL A 638 -8.64 22.08 -19.54
C VAL A 638 -8.95 23.53 -19.85
N THR A 639 -9.68 24.18 -18.95
CA THR A 639 -10.05 25.58 -19.09
C THR A 639 -9.92 26.26 -17.74
N VAL A 640 -9.29 27.43 -17.72
CA VAL A 640 -9.36 28.32 -16.54
C VAL A 640 -10.47 29.32 -16.78
N THR A 641 -11.35 29.50 -15.79
CA THR A 641 -12.49 30.42 -15.88
C THR A 641 -12.62 31.26 -14.61
N SER A 642 -13.17 32.47 -14.75
CA SER A 642 -13.62 33.30 -13.62
C SER A 642 -15.06 32.97 -13.18
N SER A 643 -15.72 32.01 -13.83
CA SER A 643 -17.05 31.51 -13.43
C SER A 643 -16.99 30.83 -12.05
N SER A 644 -18.10 30.86 -11.31
CA SER A 644 -18.26 30.12 -10.06
C SER A 644 -18.54 28.62 -10.27
N THR A 645 -18.82 28.20 -11.51
CA THR A 645 -19.09 26.80 -11.88
C THR A 645 -18.38 26.39 -13.17
N CYS A 646 -18.03 25.11 -13.27
CA CYS A 646 -17.45 24.48 -14.46
C CYS A 646 -18.53 23.89 -15.37
N SER A 647 -19.45 24.73 -15.87
CA SER A 647 -20.54 24.31 -16.76
C SER A 647 -20.44 25.02 -18.10
N SER A 648 -20.65 24.28 -19.21
CA SER A 648 -20.74 24.88 -20.54
C SER A 648 -22.09 25.59 -20.73
N PRO A 649 -22.16 26.83 -21.27
CA PRO A 649 -21.04 27.66 -21.72
C PRO A 649 -20.40 28.44 -20.56
N MET A 650 -19.08 28.33 -20.41
CA MET A 650 -18.28 29.15 -19.47
C MET A 650 -17.35 30.07 -20.25
N LYS A 651 -17.08 31.26 -19.70
CA LYS A 651 -16.09 32.18 -20.29
C LYS A 651 -14.69 31.70 -19.93
N SER A 652 -13.98 31.15 -20.91
CA SER A 652 -12.59 30.73 -20.75
C SER A 652 -11.66 31.94 -20.70
N ILE A 653 -10.80 31.98 -19.69
CA ILE A 653 -9.64 32.88 -19.62
C ILE A 653 -8.53 32.31 -20.50
N ASP A 654 -8.27 31.01 -20.36
CA ASP A 654 -7.37 30.26 -21.23
C ASP A 654 -7.84 28.81 -21.34
N THR A 655 -7.42 28.12 -22.40
CA THR A 655 -7.75 26.72 -22.67
C THR A 655 -6.53 25.94 -23.12
N GLY A 656 -6.43 24.70 -22.68
CA GLY A 656 -5.36 23.78 -23.05
C GLY A 656 -5.89 22.36 -23.18
N THR A 657 -5.04 21.47 -23.66
CA THR A 657 -5.32 20.04 -23.74
C THR A 657 -4.21 19.30 -23.00
N ALA A 658 -4.58 18.37 -22.14
CA ALA A 658 -3.62 17.53 -21.45
C ALA A 658 -2.91 16.62 -22.46
N ASN A 659 -1.60 16.43 -22.29
CA ASN A 659 -0.83 15.47 -23.09
C ASN A 659 -1.11 14.02 -22.65
N GLY A 660 -0.47 13.06 -23.31
CA GLY A 660 -0.62 11.63 -22.99
C GLY A 660 -0.23 11.21 -21.56
N SER A 661 0.50 12.05 -20.81
CA SER A 661 0.81 11.82 -19.40
C SER A 661 -0.14 12.53 -18.43
N GLY A 662 -1.21 13.14 -18.93
CA GLY A 662 -2.20 13.83 -18.10
C GLY A 662 -1.73 15.18 -17.56
N VAL A 663 -0.90 15.89 -18.33
CA VAL A 663 -0.38 17.22 -18.00
C VAL A 663 -0.79 18.24 -19.06
N ALA A 664 -1.44 19.33 -18.64
CA ALA A 664 -1.77 20.48 -19.47
C ALA A 664 -0.98 21.70 -19.00
N VAL A 665 -0.48 22.50 -19.94
CA VAL A 665 0.18 23.78 -19.67
C VAL A 665 -0.70 24.90 -20.21
N LEU A 666 -1.05 25.85 -19.35
CA LEU A 666 -1.96 26.96 -19.62
C LEU A 666 -1.21 28.28 -19.40
N ASN A 667 -1.46 29.29 -20.22
CA ASN A 667 -0.92 30.64 -20.08
C ASN A 667 -2.03 31.56 -19.56
N VAL A 668 -2.19 31.60 -18.25
CA VAL A 668 -3.30 32.29 -17.59
C VAL A 668 -3.00 33.78 -17.45
N GLN A 669 -3.77 34.63 -18.13
CA GLN A 669 -3.75 36.08 -17.98
C GLN A 669 -5.13 36.58 -17.53
N SER A 670 -5.29 36.82 -16.23
CA SER A 670 -6.54 37.36 -15.69
C SER A 670 -6.57 38.89 -15.74
N ALA A 671 -7.68 39.47 -16.18
CA ALA A 671 -7.88 40.93 -16.21
C ALA A 671 -8.38 41.50 -14.86
N SER A 672 -8.75 40.64 -13.90
CA SER A 672 -9.33 41.04 -12.62
C SER A 672 -8.84 40.17 -11.47
N THR A 673 -8.77 40.74 -10.28
CA THR A 673 -8.46 40.01 -9.05
C THR A 673 -9.64 39.11 -8.64
N GLY A 674 -9.35 37.92 -8.10
CA GLY A 674 -10.39 36.96 -7.69
C GLY A 674 -9.97 35.50 -7.76
N LEU A 675 -10.90 34.60 -7.43
CA LEU A 675 -10.70 33.16 -7.56
C LEU A 675 -11.00 32.72 -9.00
N LEU A 676 -10.08 31.97 -9.59
CA LEU A 676 -10.23 31.32 -10.89
C LEU A 676 -10.42 29.82 -10.65
N LEU A 677 -11.37 29.21 -11.36
CA LEU A 677 -11.58 27.76 -11.35
C LEU A 677 -10.83 27.11 -12.51
N VAL A 678 -10.13 26.02 -12.21
CA VAL A 678 -9.57 25.12 -13.20
C VAL A 678 -10.60 24.02 -13.47
N CYS A 679 -11.20 24.07 -14.66
CA CYS A 679 -12.22 23.16 -15.12
C CYS A 679 -11.61 22.13 -16.07
N VAL A 680 -11.88 20.85 -15.81
CA VAL A 680 -11.37 19.72 -16.59
C VAL A 680 -12.54 18.97 -17.20
N GLY A 681 -12.46 18.68 -18.49
CA GLY A 681 -13.39 17.83 -19.20
C GLY A 681 -13.06 16.36 -18.97
N TYR A 682 -13.91 15.66 -18.22
CA TYR A 682 -13.77 14.23 -17.99
C TYR A 682 -14.57 13.44 -19.04
N PRO A 683 -14.04 12.31 -19.52
CA PRO A 683 -14.76 11.46 -20.48
C PRO A 683 -15.99 10.84 -19.80
N THR A 684 -17.09 10.80 -20.56
CA THR A 684 -18.34 10.15 -20.19
C THR A 684 -18.71 9.15 -21.26
N ALA A 685 -19.38 8.07 -20.89
CA ALA A 685 -19.81 7.03 -21.83
C ALA A 685 -21.32 6.87 -21.76
N ARG A 686 -21.96 6.78 -22.94
CA ARG A 686 -23.37 6.43 -23.05
C ARG A 686 -23.51 4.91 -23.17
N GLU A 687 -24.56 4.39 -22.57
CA GLU A 687 -24.82 2.94 -22.50
C GLU A 687 -24.96 2.26 -23.88
N TRP A 688 -25.45 2.98 -24.90
CA TRP A 688 -25.79 2.41 -26.22
C TRP A 688 -24.65 2.47 -27.25
N SER A 689 -23.54 3.13 -26.91
CA SER A 689 -22.42 3.33 -27.84
C SER A 689 -21.10 3.48 -27.08
N SER A 690 -20.18 2.52 -27.27
CA SER A 690 -18.81 2.62 -26.74
C SER A 690 -17.96 3.69 -27.44
N THR A 691 -18.45 4.25 -28.56
CA THR A 691 -17.76 5.26 -29.37
C THR A 691 -18.32 6.67 -29.19
N ASP A 692 -19.50 6.84 -28.59
CA ASP A 692 -20.11 8.15 -28.30
C ASP A 692 -19.64 8.64 -26.92
N THR A 693 -18.42 9.13 -26.86
CA THR A 693 -17.82 9.71 -25.65
C THR A 693 -18.20 11.18 -25.52
N GLY A 694 -19.01 11.49 -24.51
CA GLY A 694 -19.30 12.88 -24.13
C GLY A 694 -18.22 13.43 -23.20
N VAL A 695 -18.27 14.74 -22.93
CA VAL A 695 -17.39 15.39 -21.95
C VAL A 695 -18.23 16.11 -20.90
N GLU A 696 -17.98 15.82 -19.63
CA GLU A 696 -18.56 16.54 -18.50
C GLU A 696 -17.46 17.36 -17.81
N TYR A 697 -17.67 18.67 -17.72
CA TYR A 697 -16.72 19.58 -17.06
C TYR A 697 -16.95 19.61 -15.56
N ALA A 698 -15.86 19.55 -14.80
CA ALA A 698 -15.91 19.65 -13.34
C ALA A 698 -14.73 20.48 -12.79
N PRO A 699 -14.90 21.11 -11.62
CA PRO A 699 -13.80 21.80 -10.95
C PRO A 699 -12.77 20.78 -10.47
N ALA A 700 -11.51 20.99 -10.84
CA ALA A 700 -10.38 20.15 -10.47
C ALA A 700 -9.33 20.90 -9.64
N GLY A 701 -9.38 22.23 -9.60
CA GLY A 701 -8.48 23.07 -8.81
C GLY A 701 -8.88 24.53 -8.83
N THR A 702 -8.18 25.35 -8.05
CA THR A 702 -8.39 26.79 -7.94
C THR A 702 -7.07 27.53 -8.05
N VAL A 703 -7.08 28.68 -8.71
CA VAL A 703 -5.95 29.60 -8.79
C VAL A 703 -6.44 31.00 -8.44
N ARG A 704 -5.72 31.73 -7.59
CA ARG A 704 -6.09 33.10 -7.21
C ARG A 704 -5.36 34.11 -8.09
N SER A 705 -6.10 35.00 -8.74
CA SER A 705 -5.53 36.16 -9.41
C SER A 705 -5.39 37.32 -8.42
N ALA A 706 -4.18 37.87 -8.31
CA ALA A 706 -3.85 38.95 -7.38
C ALA A 706 -2.93 40.00 -8.03
N GLU A 707 -2.89 41.21 -7.46
CA GLU A 707 -2.01 42.29 -7.91
C GLU A 707 -0.66 42.24 -7.18
N ALA A 708 0.39 42.73 -7.86
CA ALA A 708 1.68 43.03 -7.23
C ALA A 708 1.57 44.30 -6.36
N ARG A 709 2.49 44.49 -5.41
CA ARG A 709 2.63 45.73 -4.63
C ARG A 709 4.10 46.11 -4.47
N VAL A 710 4.41 47.39 -4.66
CA VAL A 710 5.73 47.99 -4.42
C VAL A 710 5.76 48.78 -3.12
N TYR A 711 6.86 48.68 -2.37
CA TYR A 711 7.08 49.46 -1.15
C TYR A 711 8.58 49.58 -0.80
N PRO A 712 9.02 50.63 -0.09
CA PRO A 712 8.23 51.80 0.29
C PRO A 712 7.82 52.63 -0.92
N SER A 713 6.81 53.49 -0.76
CA SER A 713 6.29 54.37 -1.83
C SER A 713 7.21 55.57 -2.14
N ILE A 714 8.42 55.59 -1.60
CA ILE A 714 9.39 56.68 -1.71
C ILE A 714 10.75 56.09 -2.08
N ALA A 715 11.39 56.67 -3.09
CA ALA A 715 12.79 56.43 -3.42
C ALA A 715 13.59 57.73 -3.26
N TYR A 716 14.75 57.65 -2.60
CA TYR A 716 15.58 58.82 -2.36
C TYR A 716 16.51 59.11 -3.54
N VAL A 717 16.47 60.36 -4.02
CA VAL A 717 17.35 60.87 -5.08
C VAL A 717 18.78 60.96 -4.54
N GLY A 718 19.77 60.56 -5.35
CA GLY A 718 21.18 60.58 -4.94
C GLY A 718 21.62 59.41 -4.06
N GLU A 719 20.69 58.58 -3.56
CA GLU A 719 20.97 57.37 -2.78
C GLU A 719 20.49 56.11 -3.51
N THR A 720 21.12 54.96 -3.22
CA THR A 720 20.62 53.69 -3.73
C THR A 720 19.47 53.23 -2.84
N THR A 721 18.24 53.25 -3.37
CA THR A 721 17.06 52.78 -2.64
C THR A 721 16.72 51.35 -3.03
N THR A 722 16.51 50.48 -2.04
CA THR A 722 15.98 49.14 -2.26
C THR A 722 14.45 49.20 -2.22
N LEU A 723 13.81 48.92 -3.35
CA LEU A 723 12.37 48.74 -3.45
C LEU A 723 12.06 47.25 -3.27
N SER A 724 11.14 46.98 -2.36
CA SER A 724 10.60 45.66 -2.10
C SER A 724 9.27 45.48 -2.84
N PHE A 725 9.02 44.26 -3.27
CA PHE A 725 7.90 43.87 -4.12
C PHE A 725 7.26 42.61 -3.56
N ALA A 726 6.03 42.73 -3.07
CA ALA A 726 5.25 41.58 -2.63
C ALA A 726 4.15 41.29 -3.64
N GLY A 727 4.01 40.04 -4.05
CA GLY A 727 2.72 39.55 -4.51
C GLY A 727 1.78 39.40 -3.32
N ILE A 728 0.54 39.88 -3.42
CA ILE A 728 -0.46 39.66 -2.38
C ILE A 728 -0.62 38.15 -2.14
N GLY A 729 -0.44 37.70 -0.89
CA GLY A 729 -0.50 36.28 -0.50
C GLY A 729 0.85 35.54 -0.46
N GLY A 730 1.98 36.25 -0.57
CA GLY A 730 3.32 35.66 -0.38
C GLY A 730 3.96 35.10 -1.67
N MET A 731 3.42 35.45 -2.84
CA MET A 731 3.99 35.05 -4.13
C MET A 731 5.36 35.72 -4.34
N SER A 732 6.39 34.92 -4.60
CA SER A 732 7.71 35.42 -4.99
C SER A 732 7.66 36.01 -6.40
N LEU A 733 8.15 37.24 -6.53
CA LEU A 733 8.31 37.94 -7.80
C LEU A 733 9.74 37.81 -8.36
N ALA A 734 10.53 36.87 -7.84
CA ALA A 734 11.87 36.56 -8.33
C ALA A 734 11.86 36.29 -9.84
N GLY A 735 12.80 36.87 -10.59
CA GLY A 735 12.89 36.70 -12.04
C GLY A 735 11.91 37.55 -12.84
N HIS A 736 10.99 38.27 -12.21
CA HIS A 736 10.21 39.33 -12.87
C HIS A 736 11.04 40.61 -13.00
N THR A 737 10.60 41.49 -13.89
CA THR A 737 11.16 42.83 -14.09
C THR A 737 10.12 43.87 -13.70
N ALA A 738 10.48 44.76 -12.77
CA ALA A 738 9.71 45.96 -12.48
C ALA A 738 10.16 47.11 -13.39
N VAL A 739 9.20 47.81 -14.00
CA VAL A 739 9.45 48.97 -14.87
C VAL A 739 8.83 50.20 -14.23
N LEU A 740 9.59 51.28 -14.10
CA LEU A 740 9.13 52.54 -13.49
C LEU A 740 8.75 53.56 -14.56
N LEU A 741 7.46 53.71 -14.82
CA LEU A 741 6.93 54.64 -15.82
C LEU A 741 6.70 56.03 -15.21
N PRO A 742 7.44 57.08 -15.63
CA PRO A 742 7.24 58.43 -15.11
C PRO A 742 5.88 59.00 -15.54
N GLY A 743 5.05 59.42 -14.58
CA GLY A 743 3.77 60.11 -14.85
C GLY A 743 2.69 59.27 -15.55
N ALA A 744 2.85 57.95 -15.65
CA ALA A 744 1.89 57.08 -16.33
C ALA A 744 0.64 56.77 -15.48
N ALA A 745 -0.52 56.78 -16.12
CA ALA A 745 -1.80 56.44 -15.50
C ALA A 745 -2.07 54.91 -15.46
N SER A 746 -1.44 54.12 -16.33
CA SER A 746 -1.58 52.66 -16.40
C SER A 746 -0.33 51.99 -16.93
N CYS A 747 -0.23 50.66 -16.81
CA CYS A 747 0.89 49.86 -17.29
C CYS A 747 0.89 49.54 -18.80
N GLY A 748 0.20 50.35 -19.63
CA GLY A 748 0.16 50.20 -21.09
C GLY A 748 1.25 51.01 -21.82
N GLY A 749 1.79 50.47 -22.92
CA GLY A 749 2.62 51.24 -23.88
C GLY A 749 4.10 51.43 -23.50
N LEU A 750 4.79 50.37 -23.09
CA LEU A 750 6.20 50.44 -22.69
C LEU A 750 7.15 50.66 -23.88
N ASN A 751 8.07 51.63 -23.73
CA ASN A 751 9.17 51.86 -24.65
C ASN A 751 10.52 51.42 -24.02
N SER A 752 11.58 51.34 -24.83
CA SER A 752 12.88 50.80 -24.41
C SER A 752 13.73 51.73 -23.52
N ARG A 753 13.29 52.96 -23.23
CA ARG A 753 14.08 53.99 -22.52
C ARG A 753 13.73 54.16 -21.04
N VAL A 754 12.92 53.27 -20.47
CA VAL A 754 12.42 53.38 -19.08
C VAL A 754 13.33 52.60 -18.12
N PRO A 755 13.59 53.08 -16.88
CA PRO A 755 14.33 52.33 -15.86
C PRO A 755 13.67 50.96 -15.58
N ARG A 756 14.50 49.90 -15.56
CA ARG A 756 14.08 48.52 -15.31
C ARG A 756 14.86 47.93 -14.14
N LEU A 757 14.16 47.23 -13.27
CA LEU A 757 14.75 46.50 -12.16
C LEU A 757 14.45 45.03 -12.32
N ARG A 758 15.51 44.22 -12.34
CA ARG A 758 15.33 42.79 -12.14
C ARG A 758 15.04 42.55 -10.67
N LEU A 759 13.97 41.83 -10.40
CA LEU A 759 13.58 41.45 -9.06
C LEU A 759 14.34 40.18 -8.68
N SER A 760 15.14 40.29 -7.63
CA SER A 760 15.84 39.17 -7.02
C SER A 760 14.95 38.55 -5.94
N GLY A 761 15.14 37.26 -5.70
CA GLY A 761 14.26 36.48 -4.85
C GLY A 761 14.30 36.87 -3.37
N PRO A 762 13.36 36.33 -2.57
CA PRO A 762 13.43 36.42 -1.12
C PRO A 762 14.74 35.81 -0.61
N ASP A 763 15.45 36.51 0.29
CA ASP A 763 16.59 35.96 1.02
C ASP A 763 16.12 35.27 2.31
N ALA A 764 17.02 34.59 3.05
CA ALA A 764 16.68 33.87 4.28
C ALA A 764 16.05 34.74 5.38
N THR A 765 15.99 36.06 5.16
CA THR A 765 15.53 37.10 6.09
C THR A 765 14.27 37.84 5.61
N SER A 766 13.78 37.61 4.38
CA SER A 766 12.64 38.34 3.80
C SER A 766 11.76 37.45 2.93
N ALA A 767 10.44 37.50 3.12
CA ALA A 767 9.44 36.79 2.28
C ALA A 767 9.13 37.52 0.95
N VAL A 768 9.90 38.55 0.60
CA VAL A 768 9.56 39.56 -0.40
C VAL A 768 10.69 39.67 -1.43
N SER A 769 10.35 39.82 -2.71
CA SER A 769 11.34 40.07 -3.76
C SER A 769 11.80 41.52 -3.75
N TYR A 770 13.04 41.80 -4.12
CA TYR A 770 13.59 43.16 -4.05
C TYR A 770 14.32 43.56 -5.33
N GLY A 771 14.34 44.87 -5.59
CA GLY A 771 15.10 45.49 -6.66
C GLY A 771 15.69 46.81 -6.20
N THR A 772 16.94 47.11 -6.59
CA THR A 772 17.62 48.37 -6.25
C THR A 772 17.49 49.39 -7.36
N VAL A 773 17.08 50.61 -7.01
CA VAL A 773 17.14 51.78 -7.89
C VAL A 773 18.34 52.63 -7.50
N GLY A 774 19.26 52.85 -8.44
CA GLY A 774 20.40 53.74 -8.21
C GLY A 774 19.99 55.21 -8.18
N GLY A 775 20.66 56.01 -7.35
CA GLY A 775 20.28 57.41 -7.06
C GLY A 775 20.27 58.38 -8.25
N GLY A 776 20.86 58.01 -9.41
CA GLY A 776 20.82 58.78 -10.65
C GLY A 776 19.76 58.32 -11.67
N ALA A 777 19.01 57.26 -11.38
CA ALA A 777 18.05 56.66 -12.32
C ALA A 777 16.66 57.31 -12.28
N LEU A 778 16.35 58.09 -11.25
CA LEU A 778 15.06 58.75 -11.06
C LEU A 778 15.22 60.27 -11.07
N ALA A 779 14.28 60.96 -11.72
CA ALA A 779 14.18 62.41 -11.69
C ALA A 779 13.52 62.87 -10.39
N GLN A 780 14.04 63.93 -9.79
CA GLN A 780 13.54 64.49 -8.53
C GLN A 780 12.10 65.01 -8.68
N GLY A 781 11.24 64.73 -7.70
CA GLY A 781 9.86 65.20 -7.64
C GLY A 781 8.90 64.51 -8.61
N VAL A 782 9.33 63.41 -9.26
CA VAL A 782 8.51 62.65 -10.22
C VAL A 782 7.90 61.43 -9.55
N VAL A 783 6.62 61.20 -9.82
CA VAL A 783 5.90 59.97 -9.43
C VAL A 783 6.01 58.96 -10.56
N TYR A 784 6.52 57.77 -10.23
CA TYR A 784 6.66 56.65 -11.14
C TYR A 784 5.58 55.61 -10.84
N ARG A 785 4.82 55.19 -11.87
CA ARG A 785 3.97 54.00 -11.76
C ARG A 785 4.81 52.76 -12.00
N VAL A 786 4.69 51.78 -11.12
CA VAL A 786 5.54 50.60 -11.13
C VAL A 786 4.76 49.43 -11.72
N CYS A 787 5.30 48.88 -12.80
CA CYS A 787 4.65 47.82 -13.57
C CYS A 787 5.52 46.57 -13.54
N VAL A 788 4.99 45.47 -13.01
CA VAL A 788 5.72 44.20 -12.84
C VAL A 788 5.29 43.23 -13.93
N GLY A 789 6.26 42.73 -14.70
CA GLY A 789 6.03 41.74 -15.74
C GLY A 789 7.23 40.81 -15.91
N LYS A 790 7.05 39.67 -16.57
CA LYS A 790 8.13 38.68 -16.75
C LYS A 790 9.05 39.08 -17.91
N SER A 791 8.46 39.40 -19.06
CA SER A 791 9.16 39.77 -20.30
C SER A 791 8.39 40.86 -21.05
N VAL A 792 9.04 41.51 -22.02
CA VAL A 792 8.37 42.47 -22.90
C VAL A 792 7.37 41.72 -23.77
N GLY A 793 6.07 41.95 -23.56
CA GLY A 793 4.97 41.32 -24.31
C GLY A 793 4.04 40.44 -23.49
N ASP A 794 4.47 39.99 -22.29
CA ASP A 794 3.68 39.09 -21.42
C ASP A 794 2.60 39.81 -20.60
N GLY A 795 2.42 41.11 -20.81
CA GLY A 795 1.60 41.97 -19.97
C GLY A 795 2.29 42.38 -18.67
N TYR A 796 1.64 43.29 -17.93
CA TYR A 796 2.20 43.90 -16.73
C TYR A 796 1.10 44.07 -15.67
N SER A 797 1.41 43.68 -14.43
CA SER A 797 0.60 43.99 -13.25
C SER A 797 0.98 45.39 -12.77
N ASP A 798 -0.02 46.20 -12.46
CA ASP A 798 0.19 47.42 -11.69
C ASP A 798 0.60 47.06 -10.27
N ALA A 799 1.74 47.59 -9.82
CA ALA A 799 2.25 47.37 -8.47
C ALA A 799 2.09 48.61 -7.57
N GLY A 800 1.55 49.71 -8.09
CA GLY A 800 1.39 50.97 -7.37
C GLY A 800 2.35 52.06 -7.86
N VAL A 801 2.64 53.03 -7.00
CA VAL A 801 3.43 54.21 -7.33
C VAL A 801 4.58 54.43 -6.36
N VAL A 802 5.71 54.89 -6.89
CA VAL A 802 6.89 55.31 -6.11
C VAL A 802 7.21 56.76 -6.46
N ALA A 803 7.26 57.62 -5.45
CA ALA A 803 7.68 59.01 -5.59
C ALA A 803 9.20 59.14 -5.39
N SER A 804 9.86 59.85 -6.29
CA SER A 804 11.29 60.15 -6.21
C SER A 804 11.52 61.46 -5.44
N MET A 805 12.10 61.40 -4.25
CA MET A 805 12.16 62.51 -3.29
C MET A 805 13.56 62.67 -2.68
N GLU A 806 13.85 63.79 -2.02
CA GLU A 806 15.00 63.90 -1.11
C GLU A 806 14.56 63.64 0.33
N VAL A 807 15.51 63.29 1.20
CA VAL A 807 15.24 63.17 2.65
C VAL A 807 14.80 64.56 3.16
N PRO A 808 13.60 64.70 3.73
CA PRO A 808 13.08 66.02 4.05
C PRO A 808 13.78 66.61 5.26
N ALA A 809 14.01 67.93 5.24
CA ALA A 809 14.38 68.68 6.43
C ALA A 809 13.13 68.87 7.30
N VAL A 810 13.13 68.27 8.50
CA VAL A 810 11.98 68.27 9.40
C VAL A 810 12.16 69.29 10.52
N SER A 811 11.08 69.98 10.88
CA SER A 811 11.06 70.91 12.01
C SER A 811 10.31 70.31 13.20
N THR A 812 10.80 70.57 14.40
CA THR A 812 10.20 70.09 15.65
C THR A 812 9.97 71.22 16.65
N ASP A 813 8.98 71.04 17.53
CA ASP A 813 8.81 71.83 18.74
C ASP A 813 8.73 70.88 19.95
N PRO A 814 9.66 70.94 20.92
CA PRO A 814 10.82 71.86 21.01
C PRO A 814 11.80 71.76 19.81
N PRO A 815 12.56 72.83 19.49
CA PRO A 815 13.49 72.86 18.35
C PRO A 815 14.49 71.69 18.34
N VAL A 816 14.87 71.24 19.53
CA VAL A 816 15.54 69.96 19.75
C VAL A 816 14.62 69.11 20.63
N PRO A 817 14.19 67.91 20.19
CA PRO A 817 13.35 67.02 20.97
C PRO A 817 13.94 66.71 22.35
N VAL A 818 13.15 66.94 23.39
CA VAL A 818 13.53 66.70 24.79
C VAL A 818 12.92 65.39 25.27
N ARG A 819 13.75 64.53 25.88
CA ARG A 819 13.32 63.22 26.41
C ARG A 819 12.17 63.36 27.39
N GLY A 820 11.12 62.55 27.24
CA GLY A 820 9.94 62.56 28.10
C GLY A 820 8.92 63.68 27.80
N LEU A 821 9.22 64.61 26.88
CA LEU A 821 8.28 65.66 26.45
C LEU A 821 7.58 65.33 25.12
N PRO A 822 6.36 65.86 24.89
CA PRO A 822 5.71 65.80 23.59
C PRO A 822 6.51 66.57 22.54
N VAL A 823 6.71 65.96 21.38
CA VAL A 823 7.38 66.51 20.20
C VAL A 823 6.34 66.73 19.12
N ARG A 824 6.18 67.98 18.68
CA ARG A 824 5.39 68.31 17.50
C ARG A 824 6.28 68.21 16.28
N LEU A 825 5.92 67.36 15.34
CA LEU A 825 6.67 67.10 14.12
C LEU A 825 5.98 67.78 12.94
N HIS A 826 6.75 68.49 12.12
CA HIS A 826 6.24 69.12 10.90
C HIS A 826 7.13 68.81 9.70
N LEU A 827 6.58 67.99 8.80
CA LEU A 827 7.19 67.57 7.55
C LEU A 827 6.91 68.62 6.46
N PRO A 828 7.79 68.80 5.45
CA PRO A 828 7.53 69.72 4.36
C PRO A 828 6.25 69.38 3.57
N PRO A 829 5.33 70.33 3.33
CA PRO A 829 4.08 70.10 2.58
C PRO A 829 4.29 69.47 1.20
N ARG A 830 5.36 69.86 0.49
CA ARG A 830 5.72 69.30 -0.83
C ARG A 830 6.14 67.83 -0.73
N PHE A 831 6.75 67.43 0.39
CA PHE A 831 7.14 66.06 0.63
C PHE A 831 5.90 65.18 0.88
N THR A 832 5.05 65.58 1.81
CA THR A 832 3.86 64.81 2.20
C THR A 832 2.83 64.71 1.09
N SER A 833 2.61 65.79 0.31
CA SER A 833 1.69 65.78 -0.83
C SER A 833 2.13 64.84 -1.96
N THR A 834 3.39 64.96 -2.41
CA THR A 834 3.97 64.19 -3.53
C THR A 834 4.16 62.72 -3.18
N ALA A 835 4.71 62.42 -2.00
CA ALA A 835 4.97 61.06 -1.52
C ALA A 835 3.76 60.36 -0.89
N ALA A 836 2.60 61.03 -0.87
CA ALA A 836 1.36 60.51 -0.32
C ALA A 836 1.40 60.11 1.16
N VAL A 837 2.26 60.77 1.95
CA VAL A 837 2.42 60.44 3.37
C VAL A 837 1.14 60.77 4.14
N THR A 838 0.61 59.77 4.83
CA THR A 838 -0.63 59.90 5.64
C THR A 838 -0.44 59.50 7.09
N PHE A 839 0.64 58.81 7.42
CA PHE A 839 0.93 58.38 8.77
C PHE A 839 2.45 58.22 8.99
N TYR A 840 2.85 58.15 10.26
CA TYR A 840 4.22 57.91 10.67
C TYR A 840 4.30 57.02 11.92
N VAL A 841 5.44 56.37 12.09
CA VAL A 841 5.86 55.67 13.31
C VAL A 841 7.26 56.13 13.70
N VAL A 842 7.57 56.06 14.99
CA VAL A 842 8.84 56.47 15.57
C VAL A 842 9.51 55.25 16.15
N VAL A 843 10.70 54.93 15.66
CA VAL A 843 11.49 53.79 16.10
C VAL A 843 12.85 54.26 16.62
N GLY A 844 13.59 53.37 17.29
CA GLY A 844 14.93 53.69 17.79
C GLY A 844 15.90 54.01 16.64
N GLY A 845 16.91 54.85 16.90
CA GLY A 845 17.87 55.31 15.89
C GLY A 845 18.66 54.21 15.16
N GLY A 846 18.79 53.03 15.75
CA GLY A 846 19.41 51.85 15.12
C GLY A 846 18.50 51.10 14.14
N ALA A 847 17.18 51.29 14.18
CA ALA A 847 16.23 50.56 13.35
C ALA A 847 16.12 51.16 11.94
N THR A 848 15.98 50.33 10.92
CA THR A 848 15.82 50.75 9.52
C THR A 848 14.35 50.88 9.16
N CYS A 849 13.92 52.07 8.72
CA CYS A 849 12.52 52.30 8.33
C CYS A 849 12.07 51.42 7.14
N SER A 850 12.99 51.04 6.26
CA SER A 850 12.68 50.19 5.10
C SER A 850 12.59 48.69 5.43
N GLY A 851 12.88 48.28 6.67
CA GLY A 851 12.80 46.89 7.13
C GLY A 851 11.41 46.52 7.67
N ASP A 852 11.26 45.26 8.09
CA ASP A 852 10.08 44.83 8.84
C ASP A 852 10.12 45.39 10.27
N LEU A 853 9.11 46.20 10.60
CA LEU A 853 9.00 46.83 11.92
C LEU A 853 8.25 45.96 12.95
N SER A 854 7.82 44.74 12.59
CA SER A 854 7.01 43.87 13.46
C SER A 854 7.69 43.51 14.79
N GLY A 855 9.03 43.46 14.81
CA GLY A 855 9.86 43.21 15.99
C GLY A 855 10.62 44.44 16.51
N VAL A 856 10.29 45.65 16.05
CA VAL A 856 10.97 46.89 16.43
C VAL A 856 10.14 47.66 17.44
N ASP A 857 10.78 48.13 18.52
CA ASP A 857 10.11 48.98 19.51
C ASP A 857 9.64 50.30 18.89
N VAL A 858 8.33 50.52 18.93
CA VAL A 858 7.67 51.74 18.46
C VAL A 858 7.44 52.69 19.63
N TYR A 859 8.08 53.85 19.58
CA TYR A 859 8.03 54.89 20.60
C TYR A 859 6.94 55.93 20.39
N GLY A 860 6.32 55.93 19.20
CA GLY A 860 5.22 56.83 18.86
C GLY A 860 4.67 56.53 17.48
N SER A 861 3.40 56.87 17.25
CA SER A 861 2.78 56.77 15.94
C SER A 861 1.67 57.81 15.81
N GLY A 862 1.34 58.17 14.58
CA GLY A 862 0.28 59.15 14.35
C GLY A 862 0.01 59.44 12.89
N SER A 863 -1.08 60.16 12.65
CA SER A 863 -1.44 60.65 11.32
C SER A 863 -0.58 61.85 10.91
N VAL A 864 -0.38 62.01 9.61
CA VAL A 864 0.23 63.19 8.99
C VAL A 864 -0.82 63.83 8.09
N ASP A 865 -1.08 65.12 8.27
CA ASP A 865 -1.88 65.88 7.32
C ASP A 865 -1.08 66.07 6.03
N ARG A 866 -1.62 65.50 4.95
CA ARG A 866 -0.99 65.48 3.64
C ARG A 866 -0.84 66.88 3.02
N VAL A 867 -1.69 67.84 3.40
CA VAL A 867 -1.67 69.21 2.86
C VAL A 867 -0.75 70.11 3.68
N SER A 868 -0.94 70.17 5.00
CA SER A 868 -0.13 71.05 5.85
C SER A 868 1.24 70.46 6.23
N GLY A 869 1.42 69.14 6.18
CA GLY A 869 2.63 68.46 6.66
C GLY A 869 2.72 68.34 8.19
N ALA A 870 1.71 68.81 8.93
CA ALA A 870 1.64 68.65 10.37
C ALA A 870 1.36 67.18 10.73
N ALA A 871 2.18 66.61 11.61
CA ALA A 871 1.97 65.29 12.17
C ALA A 871 1.38 65.38 13.58
N ALA A 872 0.62 64.35 13.99
CA ALA A 872 0.20 64.22 15.38
C ALA A 872 1.44 64.23 16.29
N ALA A 873 1.36 64.83 17.48
CA ALA A 873 2.51 64.84 18.39
C ALA A 873 2.72 63.46 19.02
N PHE A 874 3.97 63.11 19.33
CA PHE A 874 4.33 61.91 20.09
C PHE A 874 5.18 62.30 21.30
N VAL A 875 5.25 61.46 22.33
CA VAL A 875 6.12 61.71 23.49
C VAL A 875 7.50 61.11 23.20
N ALA A 876 8.55 61.92 23.26
CA ALA A 876 9.91 61.41 23.10
C ALA A 876 10.23 60.38 24.19
N PRO A 877 10.96 59.30 23.87
CA PRO A 877 11.41 58.31 24.84
C PRO A 877 12.01 58.98 26.08
N ALA A 878 11.57 58.55 27.27
CA ALA A 878 12.10 59.04 28.52
C ALA A 878 13.56 58.60 28.68
N ARG A 879 14.32 59.31 29.53
CA ARG A 879 15.73 58.99 29.80
C ARG A 879 15.96 57.52 30.15
N ALA A 880 15.06 56.93 30.94
CA ALA A 880 15.14 55.55 31.38
C ALA A 880 15.15 54.50 30.24
N SER A 881 14.71 54.86 29.03
CA SER A 881 14.73 53.93 27.89
C SER A 881 16.11 53.77 27.24
N GLY A 882 17.10 54.62 27.59
CA GLY A 882 18.45 54.57 27.01
C GLY A 882 18.52 54.95 25.53
N VAL A 883 17.46 55.53 24.96
CA VAL A 883 17.38 55.89 23.53
C VAL A 883 17.88 57.31 23.29
N ASP A 884 18.97 57.46 22.55
CA ASP A 884 19.60 58.78 22.29
C ASP A 884 19.13 59.46 21.00
N ALA A 885 18.58 58.70 20.07
CA ALA A 885 18.02 59.19 18.83
C ALA A 885 16.86 58.31 18.38
N VAL A 886 15.91 58.91 17.68
CA VAL A 886 14.77 58.21 17.07
C VAL A 886 14.72 58.47 15.57
N ARG A 887 14.21 57.50 14.82
CA ARG A 887 13.90 57.63 13.40
C ARG A 887 12.40 57.74 13.21
N VAL A 888 11.98 58.75 12.47
CA VAL A 888 10.60 58.91 12.02
C VAL A 888 10.46 58.17 10.70
N CYS A 889 9.72 57.08 10.71
CA CYS A 889 9.40 56.28 9.55
C CYS A 889 8.02 56.68 9.03
N VAL A 890 7.93 57.12 7.79
CA VAL A 890 6.70 57.65 7.16
C VAL A 890 6.14 56.68 6.14
N GLY A 891 4.82 56.66 5.96
CA GLY A 891 4.19 55.83 4.95
C GLY A 891 2.84 56.35 4.46
N SER A 892 2.24 55.59 3.52
CA SER A 892 0.86 55.77 3.06
C SER A 892 0.00 54.55 3.37
N ASN A 893 -1.20 54.72 3.91
CA ASN A 893 -2.12 53.59 4.20
C ASN A 893 -2.40 52.73 2.95
N ALA A 894 -2.33 53.31 1.76
CA ALA A 894 -2.50 52.59 0.50
C ALA A 894 -1.29 51.70 0.13
N SER A 895 -0.14 51.90 0.78
CA SER A 895 1.15 51.31 0.45
C SER A 895 1.70 50.40 1.58
N LEU A 896 1.04 50.39 2.74
CA LEU A 896 1.37 49.51 3.86
C LEU A 896 1.02 48.05 3.56
N VAL A 897 1.90 47.16 4.00
CA VAL A 897 1.65 45.72 4.03
C VAL A 897 1.76 45.25 5.48
N SER A 898 0.68 44.65 6.00
CA SER A 898 0.61 44.08 7.37
C SER A 898 0.96 45.07 8.50
N ASP A 899 0.78 46.37 8.28
CA ASP A 899 1.10 47.48 9.20
C ASP A 899 2.58 47.59 9.64
N SER A 900 3.44 46.64 9.25
CA SER A 900 4.85 46.56 9.65
C SER A 900 5.84 46.82 8.52
N LEU A 901 5.38 46.76 7.26
CA LEU A 901 6.21 46.93 6.07
C LEU A 901 5.70 48.09 5.19
N GLY A 902 6.66 48.81 4.60
CA GLY A 902 6.41 49.85 3.60
C GLY A 902 6.65 51.29 4.06
N TYR A 903 7.44 51.45 5.13
CA TYR A 903 7.86 52.75 5.60
C TYR A 903 9.14 53.24 4.92
N ALA A 904 9.26 54.55 4.79
CA ALA A 904 10.46 55.24 4.34
C ALA A 904 11.00 56.16 5.44
N LEU A 905 12.27 56.57 5.34
CA LEU A 905 12.89 57.45 6.33
C LEU A 905 12.36 58.89 6.22
N GLY A 906 11.46 59.29 7.11
CA GLY A 906 11.02 60.68 7.21
C GLY A 906 12.11 61.58 7.81
N ALA A 907 12.67 61.21 8.96
CA ALA A 907 13.70 62.00 9.64
C ALA A 907 14.50 61.15 10.62
N THR A 908 15.68 61.64 11.01
CA THR A 908 16.37 61.18 12.23
C THR A 908 16.43 62.35 13.20
N LEU A 909 15.90 62.14 14.42
CA LEU A 909 15.83 63.15 15.46
C LEU A 909 16.75 62.74 16.62
N ARG A 910 17.63 63.65 17.04
CA ARG A 910 18.43 63.47 18.26
C ARG A 910 17.63 63.92 19.48
N LEU A 911 17.76 63.19 20.58
CA LEU A 911 17.04 63.46 21.82
C LEU A 911 17.97 64.04 22.89
N GLU A 912 17.67 65.24 23.36
CA GLU A 912 18.40 65.93 24.43
C GLU A 912 17.68 65.87 25.78
N GLN A 913 18.42 66.19 26.84
CA GLN A 913 17.88 66.30 28.20
C GLN A 913 17.57 67.76 28.51
N PHE A 914 16.47 67.98 29.23
CA PHE A 914 16.18 69.28 29.80
C PHE A 914 17.22 69.59 30.88
N HIS A 915 17.75 70.81 30.89
CA HIS A 915 18.68 71.30 31.88
C HIS A 915 18.37 72.73 32.26
N THR A 916 18.68 73.11 33.50
CA THR A 916 18.54 74.47 33.98
C THR A 916 19.72 75.32 33.50
N SER A 917 19.43 76.58 33.19
CA SER A 917 20.44 77.56 32.80
C SER A 917 20.85 78.48 33.98
N MET A 918 20.41 78.15 35.20
CA MET A 918 20.59 78.95 36.42
C MET A 918 21.28 78.11 37.50
N VAL A 919 21.96 78.75 38.45
CA VAL A 919 22.56 78.03 39.59
C VAL A 919 21.83 78.35 40.90
N TYR A 920 21.32 79.57 41.08
CA TYR A 920 20.67 80.01 42.32
C TYR A 920 19.27 80.58 42.13
N LEU A 921 18.39 80.39 43.12
CA LEU A 921 17.07 81.02 43.23
C LEU A 921 16.87 81.60 44.63
N GLN A 922 16.20 82.74 44.73
CA GLN A 922 15.98 83.42 46.01
C GLN A 922 14.60 83.10 46.59
N ARG A 923 14.56 82.57 47.82
CA ARG A 923 13.29 82.36 48.55
C ARG A 923 12.67 83.71 48.92
N GLY A 924 11.34 83.82 48.89
CA GLY A 924 10.67 85.03 49.36
C GLY A 924 10.61 86.19 48.34
N VAL A 925 11.15 86.01 47.14
CA VAL A 925 11.19 87.03 46.06
C VAL A 925 10.82 86.43 44.70
N PRO A 926 10.35 87.24 43.73
CA PRO A 926 10.12 86.78 42.37
C PRO A 926 11.43 86.41 41.66
N ASN A 927 11.50 85.21 41.07
CA ASN A 927 12.64 84.77 40.26
C ASN A 927 12.22 84.59 38.78
N LEU A 928 13.17 84.78 37.86
CA LEU A 928 12.98 84.48 36.45
C LEU A 928 13.51 83.07 36.17
N LEU A 929 12.63 82.09 35.95
CA LEU A 929 13.04 80.72 35.66
C LEU A 929 13.49 80.54 34.20
N SER A 930 14.61 79.84 33.98
CA SER A 930 15.18 79.57 32.66
C SER A 930 15.82 78.18 32.54
N GLY A 931 15.59 77.51 31.41
CA GLY A 931 16.19 76.22 31.07
C GLY A 931 16.21 75.98 29.56
N ALA A 932 16.86 74.92 29.11
CA ALA A 932 16.96 74.55 27.70
C ALA A 932 17.09 73.03 27.49
N PRO A 933 16.68 72.48 26.33
CA PRO A 933 15.79 73.07 25.33
C PRO A 933 14.35 73.21 25.86
N MET A 934 13.64 74.29 25.52
CA MET A 934 12.24 74.51 25.96
C MET A 934 11.23 74.26 24.84
N ALA A 935 10.09 73.69 25.22
CA ALA A 935 8.93 73.58 24.33
C ALA A 935 8.17 74.91 24.33
N SER A 936 7.62 75.31 23.18
CA SER A 936 6.92 76.59 23.03
C SER A 936 5.74 76.80 24.00
N THR A 937 5.13 75.69 24.46
CA THR A 937 4.00 75.66 25.40
C THR A 937 4.40 75.15 26.80
N GLY A 938 5.70 75.07 27.07
CA GLY A 938 6.24 74.63 28.36
C GLY A 938 6.15 75.70 29.43
N SER A 939 5.74 75.30 30.64
CA SER A 939 5.83 76.09 31.86
C SER A 939 6.91 75.54 32.77
N LEU A 940 7.65 76.41 33.45
CA LEU A 940 8.72 76.05 34.37
C LEU A 940 8.25 76.13 35.82
N HIS A 941 8.63 75.13 36.61
CA HIS A 941 8.30 74.99 38.03
C HIS A 941 9.53 74.53 38.79
N VAL A 942 9.60 74.86 40.07
CA VAL A 942 10.72 74.50 40.96
C VAL A 942 10.20 73.55 42.02
N VAL A 943 10.98 72.50 42.27
CA VAL A 943 10.64 71.43 43.21
C VAL A 943 11.84 71.16 44.10
N ALA A 944 11.65 71.12 45.41
CA ALA A 944 12.69 70.71 46.35
C ALA A 944 13.02 69.23 46.20
N CYS A 945 14.31 68.90 46.31
CA CYS A 945 14.81 67.52 46.26
C CYS A 945 15.91 67.35 47.31
N ASP A 946 16.15 66.12 47.77
CA ASP A 946 17.25 65.81 48.68
C ASP A 946 17.99 64.53 48.27
N GLY A 947 19.31 64.49 48.52
CA GLY A 947 20.13 63.29 48.34
C GLY A 947 20.19 62.77 46.89
N ALA A 948 20.07 61.44 46.73
CA ALA A 948 20.17 60.78 45.42
C ALA A 948 19.00 61.13 44.47
N GLU A 949 17.88 61.62 45.00
CA GLU A 949 16.69 62.00 44.22
C GLU A 949 16.91 63.28 43.41
N CYS A 950 17.85 64.14 43.82
CA CYS A 950 18.34 65.27 43.03
C CYS A 950 19.22 64.85 41.84
N GLY A 951 19.54 63.57 41.72
CA GLY A 951 20.31 63.03 40.61
C GLY A 951 19.54 63.09 39.29
N ALA A 952 20.29 63.23 38.20
CA ALA A 952 19.72 63.38 36.86
C ALA A 952 18.80 62.21 36.43
N ASP A 953 19.01 61.01 36.97
CA ASP A 953 18.21 59.81 36.66
C ASP A 953 16.88 59.74 37.44
N GLY A 954 16.78 60.43 38.59
CA GLY A 954 15.58 60.52 39.42
C GLY A 954 14.72 61.76 39.13
N ALA A 955 15.28 62.77 38.46
CA ALA A 955 14.71 64.10 38.33
C ALA A 955 13.30 64.12 37.70
N ASP A 956 13.06 63.34 36.64
CA ASP A 956 11.74 63.26 35.99
C ASP A 956 10.65 62.69 36.93
N GLY A 957 11.03 61.73 37.77
CA GLY A 957 10.13 61.09 38.74
C GLY A 957 9.74 62.04 39.87
N VAL A 958 10.74 62.71 40.46
CA VAL A 958 10.56 63.70 41.53
C VAL A 958 9.71 64.87 41.04
N CYS A 959 10.06 65.45 39.89
CA CYS A 959 9.29 66.51 39.28
C CYS A 959 7.83 66.11 39.05
N ARG A 960 7.57 64.91 38.53
CA ARG A 960 6.19 64.43 38.30
C ARG A 960 5.40 64.25 39.59
N ALA A 961 6.02 63.69 40.63
CA ALA A 961 5.37 63.46 41.91
C ALA A 961 5.03 64.78 42.63
N MET A 962 5.97 65.71 42.66
CA MET A 962 5.82 66.97 43.40
C MET A 962 4.92 67.98 42.67
N MET A 963 4.90 67.95 41.34
CA MET A 963 3.93 68.73 40.55
C MET A 963 2.48 68.34 40.84
N ALA A 964 2.20 67.10 41.26
CA ALA A 964 0.88 66.68 41.69
C ALA A 964 0.52 67.16 43.11
N GLN A 965 1.52 67.49 43.93
CA GLN A 965 1.38 67.93 45.32
C GLN A 965 1.41 69.46 45.49
N GLY A 966 1.69 70.22 44.42
CA GLY A 966 1.61 71.68 44.40
C GLY A 966 2.98 72.37 44.26
N ALA A 967 3.67 72.12 43.15
CA ALA A 967 4.96 72.76 42.86
C ALA A 967 4.85 74.28 42.68
N THR A 968 5.98 74.96 42.90
CA THR A 968 6.05 76.42 42.90
C THR A 968 6.60 76.93 41.57
N SER A 969 5.84 77.74 40.84
CA SER A 969 6.33 78.45 39.64
C SER A 969 6.79 79.86 39.99
N SER A 970 7.74 80.44 39.26
CA SER A 970 7.91 81.90 39.31
C SER A 970 8.23 82.55 37.96
N ALA A 971 7.43 83.56 37.66
CA ALA A 971 7.83 84.74 36.90
C ALA A 971 7.28 86.04 37.55
N THR A 972 6.28 85.95 38.44
CA THR A 972 5.64 87.11 39.12
C THR A 972 5.21 86.86 40.57
N SER A 973 5.21 85.61 41.05
CA SER A 973 4.92 85.23 42.45
C SER A 973 6.21 84.94 43.22
N VAL A 974 6.17 85.22 44.52
CA VAL A 974 7.27 84.91 45.46
C VAL A 974 7.47 83.39 45.55
N LEU A 975 8.72 82.95 45.42
CA LEU A 975 9.09 81.54 45.54
C LEU A 975 9.06 81.11 47.02
N ASP A 976 8.12 80.24 47.39
CA ASP A 976 8.02 79.63 48.73
C ASP A 976 8.42 78.15 48.67
N VAL A 977 9.74 77.91 48.59
CA VAL A 977 10.35 76.58 48.53
C VAL A 977 11.43 76.51 49.63
N PRO A 978 11.65 75.36 50.30
CA PRO A 978 12.72 75.19 51.28
C PRO A 978 14.10 75.58 50.73
N LEU A 979 15.00 76.00 51.61
CA LEU A 979 16.40 76.26 51.24
C LEU A 979 17.10 74.95 50.89
N GLY A 980 17.99 74.98 49.90
CA GLY A 980 18.76 73.81 49.45
C GLY A 980 18.55 73.45 47.98
N PRO A 981 19.06 72.29 47.53
CA PRO A 981 18.99 71.88 46.14
C PRO A 981 17.54 71.64 45.71
N CYS A 982 17.22 72.12 44.51
CA CYS A 982 15.92 71.98 43.86
C CYS A 982 16.12 71.56 42.41
N LEU A 983 15.09 70.95 41.83
CA LEU A 983 15.02 70.63 40.42
C LEU A 983 14.15 71.66 39.70
N LEU A 984 14.62 72.11 38.54
CA LEU A 984 13.79 72.85 37.60
C LEU A 984 13.00 71.84 36.76
N CYS A 985 11.69 71.88 36.86
CA CYS A 985 10.78 70.99 36.16
C CYS A 985 10.09 71.73 35.02
N GLN A 986 10.10 71.16 33.81
CA GLN A 986 9.30 71.66 32.70
C GLN A 986 8.02 70.82 32.57
N ARG A 987 6.87 71.50 32.64
CA ARG A 987 5.54 70.93 32.41
C ARG A 987 5.00 71.40 31.07
N VAL A 988 4.65 70.45 30.21
CA VAL A 988 3.99 70.67 28.92
C VAL A 988 2.66 69.95 28.95
N THR A 989 1.58 70.65 28.61
CA THR A 989 0.25 70.06 28.46
C THR A 989 -0.17 70.12 27.00
N TRP A 990 -0.49 68.96 26.42
CA TRP A 990 -0.96 68.83 25.05
C TRP A 990 -2.23 67.99 25.00
N GLY A 991 -3.34 68.61 24.57
CA GLY A 991 -4.66 67.99 24.66
C GLY A 991 -4.97 67.60 26.11
N THR A 992 -5.17 66.29 26.35
CA THR A 992 -5.39 65.71 27.68
C THR A 992 -4.12 65.17 28.33
N VAL A 993 -2.97 65.18 27.63
CA VAL A 993 -1.70 64.60 28.11
C VAL A 993 -0.85 65.71 28.73
N THR A 994 -0.51 65.56 30.01
CA THR A 994 0.47 66.41 30.68
C THR A 994 1.77 65.63 30.89
N SER A 995 2.85 66.10 30.28
CA SER A 995 4.20 65.58 30.52
C SER A 995 4.99 66.53 31.41
N VAL A 996 5.73 65.94 32.33
CA VAL A 996 6.64 66.66 33.23
C VAL A 996 8.00 65.98 33.16
N VAL A 997 9.03 66.79 32.96
CA VAL A 997 10.44 66.38 32.96
C VAL A 997 11.23 67.26 33.92
N GLY A 998 12.24 66.68 34.53
CA GLY A 998 13.16 67.37 35.43
C GLY A 998 14.45 67.74 34.73
N SER A 999 15.03 68.85 35.15
CA SER A 999 16.37 69.26 34.77
C SER A 999 17.39 68.20 35.20
N ASN A 1000 18.35 67.91 34.32
CA ASN A 1000 19.45 67.00 34.62
C ASN A 1000 20.50 67.60 35.58
N THR A 1001 20.39 68.89 35.87
CA THR A 1001 21.19 69.67 36.81
C THR A 1001 20.27 70.33 37.85
N THR A 1002 20.79 70.55 39.05
CA THR A 1002 20.05 71.17 40.16
C THR A 1002 20.25 72.68 40.22
N VAL A 1003 19.27 73.38 40.77
CA VAL A 1003 19.33 74.80 41.14
C VAL A 1003 19.24 74.90 42.65
N GLU A 1004 20.04 75.74 43.29
CA GLU A 1004 20.05 75.89 44.75
C GLU A 1004 19.17 77.08 45.19
N VAL A 1005 18.16 76.82 46.04
CA VAL A 1005 17.33 77.87 46.65
C VAL A 1005 18.04 78.42 47.87
N VAL A 1006 18.37 79.71 47.83
CA VAL A 1006 19.12 80.43 48.85
C VAL A 1006 18.28 81.52 49.51
N GLU A 1007 18.75 82.06 50.63
CA GLU A 1007 18.12 83.23 51.24
C GLU A 1007 18.24 84.46 50.33
N PRO A 1008 17.23 85.34 50.31
CA PRO A 1008 17.26 86.52 49.46
C PRO A 1008 18.44 87.41 49.85
N PHE A 1009 19.17 87.87 48.83
CA PHE A 1009 20.29 88.77 49.02
C PHE A 1009 19.72 90.13 49.44
N GLY A 1010 20.05 90.56 50.65
CA GLY A 1010 19.63 91.84 51.21
C GLY A 1010 20.84 92.73 51.47
N MET A 1011 20.67 94.03 51.23
CA MET A 1011 21.72 95.02 51.46
C MET A 1011 21.19 96.17 52.30
N THR A 1012 21.93 96.53 53.35
CA THR A 1012 21.66 97.73 54.16
C THR A 1012 22.80 98.72 54.05
N LEU A 1013 22.45 100.00 54.02
CA LEU A 1013 23.39 101.11 53.98
C LEU A 1013 23.44 101.80 55.33
N SER A 1014 24.62 102.31 55.70
CA SER A 1014 24.80 103.25 56.82
C SER A 1014 24.22 104.65 56.55
N VAL A 1015 23.80 104.92 55.31
CA VAL A 1015 23.23 106.18 54.82
C VAL A 1015 21.85 105.96 54.19
N ASP A 1016 21.04 107.01 54.10
CA ASP A 1016 19.75 106.94 53.42
C ASP A 1016 19.97 106.63 51.92
N PRO A 1017 19.39 105.55 51.37
CA PRO A 1017 19.50 105.19 49.96
C PRO A 1017 19.06 106.30 48.99
N SER A 1018 18.24 107.25 49.43
CA SER A 1018 17.77 108.39 48.63
C SER A 1018 18.71 109.61 48.62
N ASP A 1019 19.74 109.64 49.48
CA ASP A 1019 20.74 110.72 49.59
C ASP A 1019 22.19 110.18 49.54
N ILE A 1020 22.44 109.13 48.75
CA ILE A 1020 23.82 108.64 48.54
C ILE A 1020 24.59 109.71 47.76
N ARG A 1021 25.72 110.17 48.31
CA ARG A 1021 26.54 111.22 47.67
C ARG A 1021 27.72 110.61 46.95
N ALA A 1022 27.92 111.01 45.70
CA ALA A 1022 29.11 110.63 44.95
C ALA A 1022 30.38 111.13 45.65
N TYR A 1023 31.45 110.33 45.57
CA TYR A 1023 32.75 110.58 46.21
C TYR A 1023 32.76 110.59 47.75
N VAL A 1024 31.68 110.17 48.41
CA VAL A 1024 31.61 110.05 49.87
C VAL A 1024 31.57 108.57 50.26
N PRO A 1025 32.44 108.12 51.19
CA PRO A 1025 32.39 106.74 51.68
C PRO A 1025 31.13 106.51 52.52
N PHE A 1026 30.52 105.34 52.35
CA PHE A 1026 29.43 104.87 53.19
C PHE A 1026 29.56 103.37 53.44
N GLY A 1027 29.25 102.93 54.65
CA GLY A 1027 29.21 101.52 55.02
C GLY A 1027 28.04 100.77 54.38
N VAL A 1028 28.33 99.57 53.89
CA VAL A 1028 27.41 98.59 53.30
C VAL A 1028 27.51 97.27 54.06
N THR A 1029 26.37 96.72 54.44
CA THR A 1029 26.29 95.38 55.03
C THR A 1029 25.39 94.50 54.18
N MET A 1030 25.93 93.37 53.72
CA MET A 1030 25.22 92.35 52.94
C MET A 1030 24.67 91.25 53.85
N SER A 1031 23.55 90.65 53.45
CA SER A 1031 22.88 89.55 54.15
C SER A 1031 22.25 88.59 53.13
N GLY A 1032 21.99 87.34 53.55
CA GLY A 1032 21.41 86.29 52.71
C GLY A 1032 22.42 85.60 51.78
N GLY A 1033 21.94 84.80 50.82
CA GLY A 1033 22.78 84.00 49.93
C GLY A 1033 23.05 82.55 50.40
N PRO A 1034 23.99 81.84 49.74
CA PRO A 1034 24.28 80.44 50.03
C PRO A 1034 24.78 80.27 51.48
N GLY A 1035 24.13 79.41 52.28
CA GLY A 1035 24.48 79.17 53.70
C GLY A 1035 23.74 80.02 54.74
N GLY A 1036 22.84 80.93 54.32
CA GLY A 1036 21.91 81.67 55.19
C GLY A 1036 22.50 82.82 56.03
N ALA A 1037 21.65 83.49 56.81
CA ALA A 1037 21.93 84.72 57.57
C ALA A 1037 23.13 84.65 58.52
N SER A 1038 23.57 83.45 58.90
CA SER A 1038 24.71 83.20 59.79
C SER A 1038 26.06 83.01 59.07
N ALA A 1039 26.11 83.07 57.74
CA ALA A 1039 27.32 82.87 56.96
C ALA A 1039 28.12 84.19 56.79
N GLY A 1040 28.75 84.67 57.86
CA GLY A 1040 29.68 85.82 57.83
C GLY A 1040 31.01 85.54 57.09
N ARG A 1041 30.99 84.86 55.94
CA ARG A 1041 32.22 84.41 55.24
C ARG A 1041 32.19 84.39 53.71
N ALA A 1042 31.11 84.78 53.04
CA ALA A 1042 31.12 84.91 51.58
C ALA A 1042 31.49 86.34 51.17
N ASP A 1043 32.62 86.50 50.45
CA ASP A 1043 32.95 87.75 49.78
C ASP A 1043 32.00 87.93 48.58
N TYR A 1044 30.98 88.78 48.73
CA TYR A 1044 30.02 89.05 47.67
C TYR A 1044 30.61 90.04 46.68
N ARG A 1045 30.56 89.70 45.39
CA ARG A 1045 30.86 90.64 44.33
C ARG A 1045 29.63 91.51 44.06
N LEU A 1046 29.71 92.76 44.50
CA LEU A 1046 28.66 93.76 44.39
C LEU A 1046 29.02 94.75 43.27
N THR A 1047 28.19 94.84 42.25
CA THR A 1047 28.33 95.80 41.15
C THR A 1047 27.31 96.90 41.33
N VAL A 1048 27.76 98.14 41.35
CA VAL A 1048 26.91 99.33 41.32
C VAL A 1048 26.83 99.81 39.89
N GLN A 1049 25.62 100.02 39.38
CA GLN A 1049 25.41 100.45 38.00
C GLN A 1049 24.11 101.26 37.84
N PRO A 1050 23.93 101.95 36.70
CA PRO A 1050 22.69 102.66 36.41
C PRO A 1050 21.48 101.71 36.40
N ALA A 1051 20.35 102.18 36.94
CA ALA A 1051 19.07 101.47 36.98
C ALA A 1051 18.55 101.00 35.61
N SER A 1052 18.95 101.68 34.54
CA SER A 1052 18.53 101.37 33.17
C SER A 1052 19.15 100.09 32.62
N VAL A 1053 20.21 99.57 33.26
CA VAL A 1053 20.90 98.34 32.86
C VAL A 1053 20.56 97.20 33.84
N PRO A 1054 19.93 96.11 33.38
CA PRO A 1054 19.60 94.97 34.23
C PRO A 1054 20.84 94.37 34.91
N CYS A 1055 20.69 93.81 36.12
CA CYS A 1055 21.82 93.22 36.86
C CYS A 1055 22.52 92.05 36.14
N ALA A 1056 21.84 91.36 35.23
CA ALA A 1056 22.43 90.33 34.38
C ALA A 1056 23.46 90.89 33.39
N GLU A 1057 23.38 92.18 33.08
CA GLU A 1057 24.29 92.92 32.19
C GLU A 1057 25.16 93.88 33.01
N SER A 1058 26.23 94.40 32.40
CA SER A 1058 27.13 95.35 33.06
C SER A 1058 27.33 96.59 32.18
N ALA A 1059 27.01 97.77 32.72
CA ALA A 1059 27.22 99.05 32.05
C ALA A 1059 28.71 99.41 31.99
N ALA A 1060 29.13 100.19 30.98
CA ALA A 1060 30.53 100.62 30.86
C ALA A 1060 31.01 101.44 32.08
N GLU A 1061 30.10 102.21 32.67
CA GLU A 1061 30.30 103.02 33.89
C GLU A 1061 29.98 102.28 35.21
N SER A 1062 29.84 100.95 35.16
CA SER A 1062 29.61 100.14 36.37
C SER A 1062 30.87 100.01 37.21
N GLN A 1063 30.69 99.99 38.54
CA GLN A 1063 31.79 99.88 39.49
C GLN A 1063 31.59 98.63 40.35
N SER A 1064 32.56 97.72 40.36
CA SER A 1064 32.51 96.47 41.14
C SER A 1064 33.28 96.60 42.45
N PHE A 1065 32.70 96.05 43.50
CA PHE A 1065 33.27 95.98 44.84
C PHE A 1065 33.19 94.56 45.37
N VAL A 1066 34.10 94.21 46.27
CA VAL A 1066 34.05 92.95 47.02
C VAL A 1066 33.64 93.31 48.44
N VAL A 1067 32.52 92.75 48.89
CA VAL A 1067 31.94 93.02 50.21
C VAL A 1067 32.10 91.76 51.06
N GLY A 1068 32.95 91.85 52.08
CA GLY A 1068 33.23 90.74 52.99
C GLY A 1068 32.22 90.65 54.14
N GLY A 1069 32.44 89.67 55.05
CA GLY A 1069 31.59 89.49 56.23
C GLY A 1069 31.65 90.68 57.20
N GLY A 1070 30.57 91.45 57.28
CA GLY A 1070 30.45 92.65 58.13
C GLY A 1070 30.11 93.91 57.33
N THR A 1071 30.32 95.08 57.92
CA THR A 1071 30.13 96.38 57.24
C THR A 1071 31.39 96.75 56.46
N THR A 1072 31.27 96.94 55.15
CA THR A 1072 32.35 97.36 54.25
C THR A 1072 32.08 98.78 53.76
N GLU A 1073 33.06 99.69 53.83
CA GLU A 1073 32.90 101.04 53.26
C GLU A 1073 33.09 101.05 51.74
N LEU A 1074 32.11 101.61 51.02
CA LEU A 1074 32.14 101.79 49.58
C LEU A 1074 32.14 103.28 49.23
N THR A 1075 32.82 103.62 48.14
CA THR A 1075 32.79 104.98 47.56
C THR A 1075 32.48 104.86 46.07
N ILE A 1076 31.42 105.53 45.60
CA ILE A 1076 31.02 105.52 44.20
C ILE A 1076 31.64 106.72 43.49
N THR A 1077 32.44 106.46 42.45
CA THR A 1077 33.19 107.49 41.71
C THR A 1077 32.87 107.52 40.22
N ASP A 1078 32.44 106.38 39.66
CA ASP A 1078 32.45 106.16 38.22
C ASP A 1078 31.08 106.40 37.57
N ILE A 1079 30.03 106.62 38.37
CA ILE A 1079 28.66 106.89 37.92
C ILE A 1079 28.32 108.37 38.13
N ALA A 1080 27.70 109.01 37.14
CA ALA A 1080 27.37 110.42 37.22
C ALA A 1080 26.29 110.74 38.29
N PRO A 1081 26.40 111.83 39.08
CA PRO A 1081 25.56 112.06 40.26
C PRO A 1081 24.19 112.71 40.01
N VAL A 1082 23.28 112.05 39.29
CA VAL A 1082 21.83 112.38 39.28
C VAL A 1082 20.98 111.17 38.85
N HIS A 1083 21.60 109.99 38.80
CA HIS A 1083 20.98 108.78 38.29
C HIS A 1083 20.46 107.90 39.42
N ARG A 1084 19.38 107.18 39.12
CA ARG A 1084 18.95 106.05 39.92
C ARG A 1084 19.96 104.93 39.69
N ILE A 1085 20.59 104.47 40.76
CA ILE A 1085 21.62 103.42 40.72
C ILE A 1085 21.08 102.18 41.42
N HIS A 1086 21.45 101.02 40.92
CA HIS A 1086 21.06 99.76 41.51
C HIS A 1086 22.33 99.00 41.88
N PHE A 1087 22.28 98.35 43.03
CA PHE A 1087 23.33 97.49 43.56
C PHE A 1087 22.95 96.06 43.19
N CYS A 1088 23.83 95.41 42.43
CA CYS A 1088 23.62 94.08 41.87
C CYS A 1088 24.66 93.12 42.43
N VAL A 1089 24.24 91.99 42.98
CA VAL A 1089 25.15 90.91 43.40
C VAL A 1089 25.23 89.86 42.31
N ARG A 1090 26.45 89.38 42.01
CA ARG A 1090 26.69 88.32 41.02
C ARG A 1090 27.31 87.10 41.70
N PRO A 1091 26.50 86.16 42.22
CA PRO A 1091 26.98 84.98 42.94
C PRO A 1091 27.51 83.87 42.02
N SER A 1092 27.16 83.87 40.73
CA SER A 1092 27.66 82.92 39.74
C SER A 1092 27.88 83.60 38.38
N PRO A 1093 28.57 82.96 37.41
CA PRO A 1093 28.71 83.50 36.06
C PRO A 1093 27.39 83.68 35.30
N VAL A 1094 26.31 83.00 35.72
CA VAL A 1094 25.02 82.95 35.02
C VAL A 1094 23.87 83.61 35.80
N ASP A 1095 24.06 83.88 37.10
CA ASP A 1095 23.04 84.51 37.96
C ASP A 1095 23.49 85.90 38.43
N ALA A 1096 22.57 86.87 38.36
CA ALA A 1096 22.77 88.19 38.94
C ALA A 1096 21.45 88.73 39.51
N PHE A 1097 21.52 89.24 40.75
CA PHE A 1097 20.35 89.70 41.49
C PHE A 1097 20.49 91.16 41.89
N GLU A 1098 19.41 91.91 41.82
CA GLU A 1098 19.35 93.25 42.40
C GLU A 1098 19.14 93.14 43.91
N VAL A 1099 19.96 93.84 44.70
CA VAL A 1099 19.89 93.81 46.17
C VAL A 1099 19.42 95.12 46.79
N LEU A 1100 19.62 96.25 46.10
CA LEU A 1100 19.16 97.56 46.55
C LEU A 1100 19.09 98.55 45.39
N THR A 1101 18.12 99.45 45.41
CA THR A 1101 18.09 100.65 44.57
C THR A 1101 18.40 101.90 45.40
N GLY A 1102 19.19 102.83 44.87
CA GLY A 1102 19.49 104.13 45.48
C GLY A 1102 19.50 105.29 44.48
N THR A 1103 19.64 106.52 44.99
CA THR A 1103 19.81 107.73 44.18
C THR A 1103 21.17 108.34 44.47
N LEU A 1104 22.00 108.52 43.43
CA LEU A 1104 23.31 109.14 43.56
C LEU A 1104 23.23 110.65 43.31
N ARG A 1105 23.62 111.47 44.29
CA ARG A 1105 23.57 112.94 44.24
C ARG A 1105 24.95 113.59 44.25
N TYR A 1106 25.01 114.80 43.71
CA TYR A 1106 26.18 115.67 43.79
C TYR A 1106 26.51 116.04 45.24
N TYR A 1107 27.80 116.27 45.49
CA TYR A 1107 28.35 116.57 46.82
C TYR A 1107 27.93 117.95 47.41
N LEU A 1108 27.43 118.94 46.63
CA LEU A 1108 27.15 120.33 47.06
C LEU A 1108 25.75 120.86 46.65
N ALA A 1109 25.04 121.57 47.56
CA ALA A 1109 23.72 122.21 47.34
C ALA A 1109 23.84 123.71 46.97
N SER A 1110 22.96 124.24 46.08
CA SER A 1110 23.14 125.47 45.30
C SER A 1110 22.35 126.72 45.76
N CYS A 1111 22.90 127.94 45.55
CA CYS A 1111 22.29 129.27 45.76
C CYS A 1111 22.10 130.05 44.43
N ARG A 1112 21.04 130.88 44.31
CA ARG A 1112 20.57 131.51 43.04
C ARG A 1112 20.37 133.05 43.11
N GLY A 1113 20.88 133.76 42.09
CA GLY A 1113 20.29 134.97 41.46
C GLY A 1113 21.00 136.33 41.69
N ALA A 1114 21.18 137.26 40.74
CA ALA A 1114 20.98 137.33 39.28
C ALA A 1114 21.53 138.68 38.73
N ARG A 1115 22.15 138.72 37.53
CA ARG A 1115 21.91 139.70 36.43
C ARG A 1115 22.90 139.55 35.23
N ARG A 1116 22.35 139.03 34.11
CA ARG A 1116 22.52 139.48 32.69
C ARG A 1116 23.83 139.12 31.90
N PRO A 1117 23.82 139.11 30.54
CA PRO A 1117 23.56 137.90 29.73
C PRO A 1117 24.53 137.67 28.53
N CYS A 1118 24.36 136.53 27.83
CA CYS A 1118 24.73 136.17 26.43
C CYS A 1118 26.15 136.47 25.88
N HIS A 1119 26.87 135.44 25.38
CA HIS A 1119 27.00 135.15 23.94
C HIS A 1119 28.00 134.01 23.59
N ASP A 1120 27.57 133.18 22.63
CA ASP A 1120 28.28 132.48 21.54
C ASP A 1120 29.69 131.87 21.72
N SER A 1121 29.84 130.60 21.31
CA SER A 1121 30.28 130.31 19.92
C SER A 1121 30.27 128.81 19.58
N ASN A 1122 29.88 128.54 18.33
CA ASN A 1122 29.89 127.27 17.59
C ASN A 1122 31.23 126.53 17.60
N LEU A 1123 31.20 125.19 17.46
CA LEU A 1123 31.90 124.47 16.36
C LEU A 1123 31.59 122.96 16.31
N ARG A 1124 30.93 122.58 15.21
CA ARG A 1124 31.11 121.40 14.31
C ARG A 1124 31.32 119.96 14.87
N ARG A 1125 30.40 119.10 14.41
CA ARG A 1125 30.60 117.81 13.70
C ARG A 1125 31.85 116.95 13.95
N SER A 1126 31.57 115.77 14.53
CA SER A 1126 32.06 114.41 14.22
C SER A 1126 33.56 114.13 14.24
N ASP A 1127 34.05 113.54 15.33
CA ASP A 1127 34.37 112.10 15.48
C ASP A 1127 34.16 111.68 16.95
#